data_AF-A0A7W8Z7Z7-F1
#
_entry.id   AF-A0A7W8Z7Z7-F1
#
_cell.length_a   1.000
_cell.length_b   1.000
_cell.length_c   1.000
_cell.angle_alpha   90.00
_cell.angle_beta   90.00
_cell.angle_gamma   90.00
#
_symmetry.space_group_name_H-M   'P 1'
#
loop_
_entity.id
_entity.type
_entity.pdbx_description
1 polymer ?
#
loop_
_entity_poly.entity_id
_entity_poly.type
_entity_poly.pdbx_seq_one_letter_code
_entity_poly.pdbx_strand_id
1 'polypeptide(L)'
;MTSALPSATPEGPRPVPPPGRAPAEPAHTPQSRREGLQEFLRVFDRIRIRPTRRGGDIPLPVLWVTGPWEATSALADALEERCAGTPHTVPAPAQDPPGEGSAPPYAALASQLYDATKHLAEHAAPGEAHLRFPLFAQVQWLLGLHVTEEGHELRDGVRRAMNQRRRQIKTGTEQERRSFWKNVRAYAEGPLPAWAAATAILSAGWADQLTTLFGLCALLAGPVIGSFHVLLLSRTWAGRRRYMWFLRQPYLMPENRRNQPRDLTGFAVRLLAARDGAAAAEPRRSREAAQANAEIERLLVNAFLEDLRQGFERRLWQVWRRVAWARTSYPVMLVNGGDLRLVSRIEEVRGATRQADPLLVVVTDAGERPGSAPRPGVLAGRPDTAEELWDRWGAELARDRALGSVRDLRIELEAEDEQAVAKANSLPVYRRPRPLLAHPLIPWIAVTALIAVSLVRVLATATATCGPGIWRTSTGECVGVSEGGFDFAPHLAPVLGLIDLQNRTILASGHPYATVVYFGKMTTSGSSQAGAYDPLTDIHGELAGIALAQGRLIENNTDGSLLQMRVLLANAGADFRYAQDVARETVRKAEEDPTVIGVIGLGESRTHVRAAIEELGRKALPVISTTATFDDLDLRVRDGRRVPSFFPLAPPNSRLAAVAAGWAHAGVPERKVRGAGTAKVFIDSTTTDLIGTDLGAKFVAAFGPGAEPVRYHHARDFPALVTKACGQKTQPDLMYYAGRTAQFGAFVTAIGQSQCHGLTILANDDVTQYVNDHAPELGGNERVRVMYVALAPPSATRDQQRIFPPEYKTDFYRRLDGLTATLRLTGLPRTQLPSPEYAVQAQDAAVALMAAAQEAFAGQGVTAAPGGPPPVVDRGGVLLALENLQEIDGDSGLVKLHGAADRRHAKDRPILLVALDPDGRQVVVRQCGKLYAKQPAAAHCPEP
;
A
#
# COMPACT_ATOMS: atom_id res chain seq x y z
N MET A 1 32.30 -27.51 4.18
CA MET A 1 32.67 -27.62 5.61
C MET A 1 32.00 -28.84 6.19
N THR A 2 32.78 -29.90 6.29
CA THR A 2 32.52 -31.21 6.86
C THR A 2 32.60 -31.16 8.40
N SER A 3 31.66 -31.82 9.08
CA SER A 3 31.78 -32.30 10.48
C SER A 3 30.54 -33.16 10.78
N ALA A 4 30.60 -34.48 10.58
CA ALA A 4 31.12 -35.50 11.49
C ALA A 4 30.00 -36.08 12.39
N LEU A 5 29.48 -37.24 11.95
CA LEU A 5 28.74 -38.23 12.73
C LEU A 5 29.76 -39.02 13.59
N PRO A 6 29.48 -39.34 14.87
CA PRO A 6 30.26 -40.31 15.60
C PRO A 6 29.81 -41.73 15.26
N SER A 7 30.81 -42.54 14.95
CA SER A 7 30.83 -43.96 14.66
C SER A 7 30.35 -44.84 15.83
N ALA A 8 29.50 -45.82 15.51
CA ALA A 8 29.22 -46.97 16.37
C ALA A 8 30.33 -48.01 16.22
N THR A 9 31.01 -48.33 17.32
CA THR A 9 31.87 -49.51 17.45
C THR A 9 31.03 -50.75 17.79
N PRO A 10 31.29 -51.92 17.18
CA PRO A 10 30.62 -53.16 17.56
C PRO A 10 31.31 -53.76 18.80
N GLU A 11 30.60 -53.85 19.93
CA GLU A 11 31.03 -54.70 21.04
C GLU A 11 30.91 -56.17 20.63
N GLY A 12 32.00 -56.91 20.72
CA GLY A 12 32.06 -58.35 20.48
C GLY A 12 31.30 -59.18 21.51
N PRO A 13 31.11 -60.49 21.25
CA PRO A 13 30.26 -61.36 22.06
C PRO A 13 30.85 -61.57 23.47
N ARG A 14 30.07 -61.28 24.51
CA ARG A 14 30.39 -61.62 25.90
C ARG A 14 30.30 -63.14 26.12
N PRO A 15 31.17 -63.72 26.97
CA PRO A 15 31.23 -65.17 27.17
C PRO A 15 30.02 -65.71 27.93
N VAL A 16 29.57 -66.90 27.53
CA VAL A 16 28.50 -67.69 28.15
C VAL A 16 28.97 -68.18 29.54
N PRO A 17 28.21 -67.95 30.63
CA PRO A 17 28.50 -68.55 31.93
C PRO A 17 27.95 -69.99 32.00
N PRO A 18 28.57 -70.88 32.81
CA PRO A 18 28.19 -72.30 32.91
C PRO A 18 26.82 -72.50 33.59
N PRO A 19 26.14 -73.64 33.38
CA PRO A 19 24.80 -73.88 33.90
C PRO A 19 24.87 -74.16 35.39
N GLY A 20 24.42 -73.22 36.22
CA GLY A 20 24.46 -73.37 37.66
C GLY A 20 23.48 -72.43 38.36
N ARG A 21 22.42 -73.03 38.93
CA ARG A 21 21.34 -72.45 39.74
C ARG A 21 20.44 -71.41 39.05
N ALA A 22 19.14 -71.70 39.06
CA ALA A 22 18.10 -70.70 38.88
C ALA A 22 18.39 -69.50 39.82
N PRO A 23 18.42 -68.26 39.32
CA PRO A 23 18.49 -67.12 40.21
C PRO A 23 17.24 -67.12 41.08
N ALA A 24 17.45 -67.10 42.40
CA ALA A 24 16.39 -66.80 43.34
C ALA A 24 15.80 -65.43 42.98
N GLU A 25 14.47 -65.31 42.95
CA GLU A 25 13.78 -64.02 42.80
C GLU A 25 14.40 -62.99 43.76
N PRO A 26 14.85 -61.83 43.27
CA PRO A 26 15.41 -60.81 44.15
C PRO A 26 14.32 -60.35 45.11
N ALA A 27 14.59 -60.44 46.42
CA ALA A 27 13.70 -59.87 47.43
C ALA A 27 13.57 -58.35 47.18
N HIS A 28 12.40 -57.92 46.70
CA HIS A 28 12.15 -56.53 46.32
C HIS A 28 12.14 -55.63 47.56
N THR A 29 13.10 -54.72 47.65
CA THR A 29 13.16 -53.70 48.72
C THR A 29 12.06 -52.64 48.52
N PRO A 30 11.65 -51.92 49.58
CA PRO A 30 10.72 -50.79 49.44
C PRO A 30 11.20 -49.72 48.44
N GLN A 31 12.52 -49.56 48.30
CA GLN A 31 13.12 -48.64 47.34
C GLN A 31 12.93 -49.11 45.89
N SER A 32 13.20 -50.39 45.59
CA SER A 32 13.02 -50.91 44.23
C SER A 32 11.55 -50.93 43.79
N ARG A 33 10.61 -51.17 44.72
CA ARG A 33 9.16 -51.06 44.44
C ARG A 33 8.75 -49.63 44.08
N ARG A 34 9.26 -48.64 44.83
CA ARG A 34 9.06 -47.22 44.51
C ARG A 34 9.63 -46.85 43.14
N GLU A 35 10.83 -47.31 42.83
CA GLU A 35 11.50 -47.03 41.54
C GLU A 35 10.73 -47.66 40.36
N GLY A 36 10.24 -48.90 40.50
CA GLY A 36 9.39 -49.52 39.49
C GLY A 36 8.05 -48.81 39.28
N LEU A 37 7.38 -48.38 40.35
CA LEU A 37 6.15 -47.58 40.23
C LEU A 37 6.42 -46.22 39.57
N GLN A 38 7.56 -45.59 39.87
CA GLN A 38 7.98 -44.37 39.20
C GLN A 38 8.21 -44.57 37.70
N GLU A 39 8.78 -45.70 37.30
CA GLU A 39 8.94 -46.08 35.89
C GLU A 39 7.59 -46.21 35.19
N PHE A 40 6.66 -46.97 35.80
CA PHE A 40 5.30 -47.10 35.30
C PHE A 40 4.61 -45.74 35.11
N LEU A 41 4.68 -44.85 36.09
CA LEU A 41 4.08 -43.51 36.01
C LEU A 41 4.68 -42.65 34.89
N ARG A 42 6.00 -42.79 34.61
CA ARG A 42 6.64 -42.12 33.47
C ARG A 42 6.16 -42.68 32.14
N VAL A 43 6.00 -44.01 32.04
CA VAL A 43 5.45 -44.67 30.86
C VAL A 43 4.01 -44.21 30.65
N PHE A 44 3.17 -44.21 31.68
CA PHE A 44 1.81 -43.69 31.61
C PHE A 44 1.73 -42.25 31.07
N ASP A 45 2.57 -41.35 31.59
CA ASP A 45 2.67 -39.98 31.08
C ASP A 45 3.12 -39.93 29.61
N ARG A 46 4.05 -40.81 29.20
CA ARG A 46 4.53 -40.93 27.81
C ARG A 46 3.42 -41.40 26.86
N ILE A 47 2.63 -42.40 27.25
CA ILE A 47 1.49 -42.93 26.47
C ILE A 47 0.44 -41.83 26.25
N ARG A 48 0.18 -41.04 27.30
CA ARG A 48 -0.81 -39.97 27.27
C ARG A 48 -0.37 -38.77 26.42
N ILE A 49 0.91 -38.63 26.10
CA ILE A 49 1.40 -37.55 25.25
C ILE A 49 1.09 -37.84 23.80
N ARG A 50 0.38 -36.90 23.17
CA ARG A 50 0.04 -37.00 21.76
C ARG A 50 1.27 -36.74 20.88
N PRO A 51 1.58 -37.61 19.90
CA PRO A 51 2.68 -37.40 18.97
C PRO A 51 2.54 -36.12 18.11
N THR A 52 3.66 -35.68 17.52
CA THR A 52 3.63 -34.56 16.54
C THR A 52 2.90 -34.98 15.28
N ARG A 53 2.57 -34.01 14.42
CA ARG A 53 2.03 -34.32 13.09
C ARG A 53 2.93 -35.26 12.29
N ARG A 54 4.26 -35.14 12.41
CA ARG A 54 5.20 -36.02 11.70
C ARG A 54 5.16 -37.46 12.24
N GLY A 55 4.81 -37.65 13.52
CA GLY A 55 4.67 -38.96 14.13
C GLY A 55 3.35 -39.68 13.83
N GLY A 56 2.27 -38.94 13.52
CA GLY A 56 0.93 -39.51 13.34
C GLY A 56 0.27 -39.88 14.67
N ASP A 57 -1.06 -39.97 14.69
CA ASP A 57 -1.76 -40.54 15.84
C ASP A 57 -1.64 -42.07 15.81
N ILE A 58 -1.51 -42.70 16.99
CA ILE A 58 -1.39 -44.15 17.15
C ILE A 58 -2.64 -44.72 17.83
N PRO A 59 -3.08 -45.94 17.52
CA PRO A 59 -4.11 -46.60 18.30
C PRO A 59 -3.58 -46.89 19.71
N LEU A 60 -4.37 -46.58 20.74
CA LEU A 60 -3.95 -46.72 22.13
C LEU A 60 -4.29 -48.12 22.68
N PRO A 61 -3.48 -48.66 23.61
CA PRO A 61 -3.77 -49.92 24.30
C PRO A 61 -4.82 -49.73 25.39
N VAL A 62 -5.34 -50.85 25.91
CA VAL A 62 -6.01 -50.89 27.22
C VAL A 62 -4.97 -51.26 28.26
N LEU A 63 -4.83 -50.41 29.28
CA LEU A 63 -3.89 -50.62 30.37
C LEU A 63 -4.62 -51.28 31.53
N TRP A 64 -4.29 -52.53 31.83
CA TRP A 64 -4.85 -53.29 32.94
C TRP A 64 -3.90 -53.21 34.14
N VAL A 65 -4.40 -52.77 35.28
CA VAL A 65 -3.70 -52.84 36.56
C VAL A 65 -4.43 -53.85 37.43
N THR A 66 -3.78 -54.95 37.75
CA THR A 66 -4.36 -56.05 38.53
C THR A 66 -3.57 -56.27 39.80
N GLY A 67 -4.23 -56.47 40.93
CA GLY A 67 -3.57 -56.71 42.21
C GLY A 67 -4.53 -56.54 43.39
N PRO A 68 -4.03 -56.54 44.63
CA PRO A 68 -4.85 -56.28 45.81
C PRO A 68 -5.58 -54.94 45.71
N TRP A 69 -6.82 -54.89 46.20
CA TRP A 69 -7.69 -53.72 46.08
C TRP A 69 -7.02 -52.45 46.63
N GLU A 70 -6.33 -52.56 47.76
CA GLU A 70 -5.63 -51.45 48.42
C GLU A 70 -4.56 -50.83 47.50
N ALA A 71 -3.75 -51.67 46.84
CA ALA A 71 -2.72 -51.21 45.92
C ALA A 71 -3.31 -50.63 44.61
N THR A 72 -4.35 -51.29 44.06
CA THR A 72 -4.99 -50.84 42.82
C THR A 72 -5.80 -49.54 42.97
N SER A 73 -6.46 -49.35 44.11
CA SER A 73 -7.23 -48.14 44.44
C SER A 73 -6.30 -46.95 44.69
N ALA A 74 -5.24 -47.14 45.47
CA ALA A 74 -4.20 -46.12 45.65
C ALA A 74 -3.58 -45.68 44.32
N LEU A 75 -3.37 -46.61 43.39
CA LEU A 75 -2.86 -46.28 42.05
C LEU A 75 -3.90 -45.57 41.19
N ALA A 76 -5.18 -45.94 41.27
CA ALA A 76 -6.27 -45.25 40.58
C ALA A 76 -6.33 -43.77 40.97
N ASP A 77 -6.29 -43.47 42.27
CA ASP A 77 -6.26 -42.10 42.80
C ASP A 77 -5.05 -41.32 42.31
N ALA A 78 -3.86 -41.96 42.33
CA ALA A 78 -2.63 -41.35 41.82
C ALA A 78 -2.71 -41.04 40.32
N LEU A 79 -3.30 -41.93 39.50
CA LEU A 79 -3.49 -41.71 38.07
C LEU A 79 -4.51 -40.60 37.79
N GLU A 80 -5.58 -40.50 38.57
CA GLU A 80 -6.57 -39.42 38.49
C GLU A 80 -5.92 -38.07 38.80
N GLU A 81 -5.17 -37.97 39.90
CA GLU A 81 -4.42 -36.75 40.28
C GLU A 81 -3.45 -36.32 39.16
N ARG A 82 -2.71 -37.28 38.56
CA ARG A 82 -1.81 -37.00 37.43
C ARG A 82 -2.55 -36.53 36.17
N CYS A 83 -3.85 -36.83 36.04
CA CYS A 83 -4.68 -36.35 34.93
C CYS A 83 -5.22 -34.92 35.13
N ALA A 84 -5.05 -34.33 36.33
CA ALA A 84 -5.53 -32.99 36.64
C ALA A 84 -5.10 -31.94 35.59
N GLY A 85 -6.07 -31.19 35.06
CA GLY A 85 -5.84 -30.18 34.02
C GLY A 85 -5.72 -30.72 32.60
N THR A 86 -5.96 -32.02 32.37
CA THR A 86 -6.14 -32.64 31.05
C THR A 86 -7.47 -33.41 31.01
N PRO A 87 -8.05 -33.66 29.81
CA PRO A 87 -9.32 -34.37 29.73
C PRO A 87 -9.24 -35.78 30.31
N HIS A 88 -10.00 -36.06 31.38
CA HIS A 88 -10.10 -37.39 31.97
C HIS A 88 -11.50 -37.65 32.52
N THR A 89 -11.82 -38.92 32.78
CA THR A 89 -13.08 -39.33 33.41
C THR A 89 -12.91 -40.62 34.20
N VAL A 90 -13.64 -40.68 35.32
CA VAL A 90 -13.90 -41.90 36.08
C VAL A 90 -15.40 -42.19 35.96
N PRO A 91 -15.84 -43.15 35.11
CA PRO A 91 -17.25 -43.48 34.99
C PRO A 91 -17.74 -44.17 36.27
N ALA A 92 -18.97 -43.85 36.68
CA ALA A 92 -19.58 -44.50 37.83
C ALA A 92 -19.79 -46.01 37.56
N PRO A 93 -19.70 -46.88 38.59
CA PRO A 93 -20.03 -48.30 38.43
C PRO A 93 -21.47 -48.46 37.95
N ALA A 94 -21.73 -49.49 37.14
CA ALA A 94 -23.07 -49.77 36.66
C ALA A 94 -23.99 -50.07 37.84
N GLN A 95 -25.07 -49.31 37.98
CA GLN A 95 -26.11 -49.62 38.95
C GLN A 95 -27.06 -50.63 38.32
N ASP A 96 -27.19 -51.84 38.90
CA ASP A 96 -28.24 -52.76 38.52
C ASP A 96 -29.61 -52.12 38.85
N PRO A 97 -30.58 -52.09 37.92
CA PRO A 97 -31.88 -51.49 38.19
C PRO A 97 -32.63 -52.32 39.25
N PRO A 98 -33.17 -51.69 40.32
CA PRO A 98 -33.95 -52.41 41.32
C PRO A 98 -35.36 -52.75 40.77
N GLY A 99 -35.70 -54.04 40.70
CA GLY A 99 -37.09 -54.56 40.64
C GLY A 99 -37.85 -54.46 39.30
N GLU A 100 -38.94 -55.23 39.19
CA GLU A 100 -39.79 -55.42 37.99
C GLU A 100 -40.13 -54.10 37.26
N GLY A 101 -39.71 -54.02 36.00
CA GLY A 101 -39.65 -52.77 35.21
C GLY A 101 -38.23 -52.35 34.82
N SER A 102 -37.25 -53.26 34.91
CA SER A 102 -35.82 -53.05 34.65
C SER A 102 -35.57 -52.30 33.34
N ALA A 103 -34.86 -51.17 33.42
CA ALA A 103 -34.38 -50.46 32.25
C ALA A 103 -33.57 -51.41 31.34
N PRO A 104 -33.68 -51.30 30.01
CA PRO A 104 -32.98 -52.18 29.09
C PRO A 104 -31.45 -52.08 29.30
N PRO A 105 -30.70 -53.18 29.15
CA PRO A 105 -29.26 -53.22 29.43
C PRO A 105 -28.42 -52.11 28.78
N TYR A 106 -28.80 -51.59 27.61
CA TYR A 106 -28.09 -50.47 26.98
C TYR A 106 -28.14 -49.17 27.81
N ALA A 107 -29.14 -49.00 28.70
CA ALA A 107 -29.38 -47.76 29.44
C ALA A 107 -28.30 -47.49 30.51
N ALA A 108 -27.81 -48.53 31.18
CA ALA A 108 -26.71 -48.41 32.14
C ALA A 108 -25.42 -47.92 31.46
N LEU A 109 -25.06 -48.52 30.32
CA LEU A 109 -23.92 -48.12 29.51
C LEU A 109 -24.09 -46.70 28.93
N ALA A 110 -25.31 -46.33 28.52
CA ALA A 110 -25.61 -44.98 28.05
C ALA A 110 -25.39 -43.92 29.15
N SER A 111 -25.74 -44.23 30.40
CA SER A 111 -25.51 -43.34 31.55
C SER A 111 -24.01 -43.16 31.84
N GLN A 112 -23.25 -44.27 31.87
CA GLN A 112 -21.80 -44.22 32.07
C GLN A 112 -21.09 -43.38 31.00
N LEU A 113 -21.47 -43.56 29.73
CA LEU A 113 -20.94 -42.74 28.63
C LEU A 113 -21.37 -41.27 28.74
N TYR A 114 -22.59 -40.99 29.21
CA TYR A 114 -23.06 -39.62 29.42
C TYR A 114 -22.20 -38.89 30.46
N ASP A 115 -21.96 -39.51 31.61
CA ASP A 115 -21.08 -38.96 32.65
C ASP A 115 -19.65 -38.79 32.13
N ALA A 116 -19.15 -39.77 31.38
CA ALA A 116 -17.86 -39.67 30.70
C ALA A 116 -17.78 -38.48 29.76
N THR A 117 -18.83 -38.21 28.97
CA THR A 117 -18.85 -37.05 28.07
C THR A 117 -18.84 -35.74 28.82
N LYS A 118 -19.50 -35.67 29.99
CA LYS A 118 -19.55 -34.48 30.84
C LYS A 118 -18.17 -34.19 31.43
N HIS A 119 -17.54 -35.16 32.09
CA HIS A 119 -16.22 -35.00 32.70
C HIS A 119 -15.13 -34.69 31.66
N LEU A 120 -15.14 -35.39 30.51
CA LEU A 120 -14.18 -35.11 29.41
C LEU A 120 -14.40 -33.74 28.78
N ALA A 121 -15.64 -33.22 28.76
CA ALA A 121 -15.92 -31.90 28.25
C ALA A 121 -15.52 -30.79 29.23
N GLU A 122 -15.64 -31.02 30.54
CA GLU A 122 -15.30 -30.04 31.61
C GLU A 122 -13.79 -29.85 31.77
N HIS A 123 -12.99 -30.90 31.62
CA HIS A 123 -11.55 -30.85 31.80
C HIS A 123 -10.83 -30.50 30.49
N ALA A 124 -10.27 -29.29 30.39
CA ALA A 124 -9.44 -28.87 29.26
C ALA A 124 -8.18 -28.14 29.74
N ALA A 125 -7.05 -28.38 29.07
CA ALA A 125 -5.82 -27.66 29.38
C ALA A 125 -5.98 -26.14 29.09
N PRO A 126 -5.34 -25.24 29.85
CA PRO A 126 -5.57 -23.79 29.76
C PRO A 126 -5.31 -23.23 28.35
N GLY A 127 -6.32 -22.83 27.58
CA GLY A 127 -6.17 -22.36 26.19
C GLY A 127 -6.39 -23.42 25.09
N GLU A 128 -6.81 -24.65 25.47
CA GLU A 128 -7.42 -25.61 24.56
C GLU A 128 -8.95 -25.44 24.52
N ALA A 129 -9.57 -25.78 23.38
CA ALA A 129 -11.02 -25.84 23.31
C ALA A 129 -11.55 -27.08 24.04
N HIS A 130 -12.72 -26.97 24.65
CA HIS A 130 -13.37 -28.09 25.34
C HIS A 130 -13.77 -29.18 24.33
N LEU A 131 -13.76 -30.45 24.77
CA LEU A 131 -14.23 -31.57 23.96
C LEU A 131 -15.75 -31.49 23.75
N ARG A 132 -16.24 -32.08 22.66
CA ARG A 132 -17.65 -32.03 22.29
C ARG A 132 -18.10 -33.39 21.79
N PHE A 133 -19.33 -33.75 22.17
CA PHE A 133 -19.92 -35.04 21.83
C PHE A 133 -21.26 -34.89 21.09
N PRO A 134 -21.30 -34.21 19.93
CA PRO A 134 -22.55 -33.95 19.20
C PRO A 134 -23.21 -35.20 18.60
N LEU A 135 -22.45 -36.23 18.22
CA LEU A 135 -23.02 -37.48 17.70
C LEU A 135 -23.62 -38.31 18.84
N PHE A 136 -22.88 -38.47 19.93
CA PHE A 136 -23.38 -39.17 21.12
C PHE A 136 -24.64 -38.50 21.68
N ALA A 137 -24.62 -37.19 21.89
CA ALA A 137 -25.77 -36.43 22.37
C ALA A 137 -26.98 -36.51 21.42
N GLN A 138 -26.74 -36.72 20.12
CA GLN A 138 -27.81 -36.92 19.14
C GLN A 138 -28.41 -38.33 19.24
N VAL A 139 -27.62 -39.37 19.46
CA VAL A 139 -28.11 -40.74 19.71
C VAL A 139 -28.92 -40.79 21.00
N GLN A 140 -28.39 -40.23 22.09
CA GLN A 140 -29.06 -40.19 23.39
C GLN A 140 -30.40 -39.46 23.32
N TRP A 141 -30.45 -38.32 22.64
CA TRP A 141 -31.71 -37.61 22.43
C TRP A 141 -32.72 -38.42 21.62
N LEU A 142 -32.27 -39.13 20.57
CA LEU A 142 -33.15 -39.98 19.77
C LEU A 142 -33.70 -41.15 20.59
N LEU A 143 -32.88 -41.77 21.45
CA LEU A 143 -33.32 -42.84 22.35
C LEU A 143 -34.37 -42.37 23.36
N GLY A 144 -34.26 -41.13 23.85
CA GLY A 144 -35.23 -40.52 24.75
C GLY A 144 -36.50 -39.96 24.08
N LEU A 145 -36.64 -40.12 22.75
CA LEU A 145 -37.74 -39.54 21.99
C LEU A 145 -39.02 -40.37 22.18
N HIS A 146 -40.09 -39.74 22.67
CA HIS A 146 -41.41 -40.37 22.80
C HIS A 146 -42.30 -39.89 21.65
N VAL A 147 -42.76 -40.82 20.82
CA VAL A 147 -43.61 -40.58 19.65
C VAL A 147 -44.84 -41.45 19.82
N THR A 148 -46.03 -40.87 19.63
CA THR A 148 -47.31 -41.55 19.86
C THR A 148 -47.81 -42.33 18.64
N GLU A 149 -47.27 -42.02 17.46
CA GLU A 149 -47.65 -42.60 16.17
C GLU A 149 -46.90 -43.91 15.90
N GLU A 150 -47.62 -44.96 15.47
CA GLU A 150 -47.05 -46.29 15.19
C GLU A 150 -47.11 -46.64 13.68
N GLY A 151 -46.48 -47.76 13.28
CA GLY A 151 -46.57 -48.29 11.92
C GLY A 151 -46.06 -47.33 10.84
N HIS A 152 -46.88 -47.08 9.80
CA HIS A 152 -46.49 -46.22 8.68
C HIS A 152 -46.41 -44.72 9.03
N GLU A 153 -47.07 -44.27 10.11
CA GLU A 153 -47.11 -42.87 10.53
C GLU A 153 -45.96 -42.44 11.46
N LEU A 154 -45.25 -43.42 12.06
CA LEU A 154 -44.10 -43.20 12.95
C LEU A 154 -43.03 -42.28 12.32
N ARG A 155 -42.79 -42.43 11.01
CA ARG A 155 -41.81 -41.60 10.29
C ARG A 155 -42.18 -40.11 10.31
N ASP A 156 -43.46 -39.80 10.20
CA ASP A 156 -43.94 -38.41 10.22
C ASP A 156 -43.93 -37.83 11.63
N GLY A 157 -44.25 -38.63 12.65
CA GLY A 157 -44.09 -38.27 14.06
C GLY A 157 -42.65 -37.91 14.41
N VAL A 158 -41.69 -38.76 14.05
CA VAL A 158 -40.25 -38.51 14.22
C VAL A 158 -39.81 -37.25 13.47
N ARG A 159 -40.28 -37.06 12.23
CA ARG A 159 -39.97 -35.87 11.42
C ARG A 159 -40.49 -34.60 12.08
N ARG A 160 -41.69 -34.61 12.65
CA ARG A 160 -42.27 -33.48 13.40
C ARG A 160 -41.43 -33.15 14.62
N ALA A 161 -41.08 -34.15 15.44
CA ALA A 161 -40.29 -33.94 16.65
C ALA A 161 -38.88 -33.39 16.36
N MET A 162 -38.22 -33.89 15.29
CA MET A 162 -36.95 -33.35 14.82
C MET A 162 -37.06 -31.88 14.35
N ASN A 163 -38.14 -31.54 13.65
CA ASN A 163 -38.40 -30.17 13.23
C ASN A 163 -38.68 -29.23 14.42
N GLN A 164 -39.36 -29.72 15.46
CA GLN A 164 -39.62 -28.98 16.70
C GLN A 164 -38.34 -28.70 17.47
N ARG A 165 -37.46 -29.69 17.66
CA ARG A 165 -36.13 -29.48 18.26
C ARG A 165 -35.32 -28.45 17.48
N ARG A 166 -35.36 -28.50 16.15
CA ARG A 166 -34.67 -27.51 15.30
C ARG A 166 -35.23 -26.09 15.47
N ARG A 167 -36.52 -25.93 15.78
CA ARG A 167 -37.15 -24.63 16.08
C ARG A 167 -36.78 -24.15 17.49
N GLN A 168 -36.79 -25.02 18.50
CA GLN A 168 -36.40 -24.68 19.88
C GLN A 168 -34.95 -24.21 19.97
N ILE A 169 -34.02 -24.85 19.24
CA ILE A 169 -32.61 -24.41 19.17
C ILE A 169 -32.48 -23.01 18.54
N LYS A 170 -33.44 -22.56 17.70
CA LYS A 170 -33.44 -21.20 17.14
C LYS A 170 -33.92 -20.13 18.12
N THR A 171 -34.69 -20.50 19.15
CA THR A 171 -35.29 -19.59 20.15
C THR A 171 -34.62 -19.71 21.52
N GLY A 172 -33.41 -20.29 21.57
CA GLY A 172 -32.81 -20.92 22.76
C GLY A 172 -32.61 -20.07 24.01
N THR A 173 -32.43 -20.80 25.11
CA THR A 173 -32.21 -20.30 26.48
C THR A 173 -30.85 -19.59 26.64
N GLU A 174 -30.66 -18.83 27.72
CA GLU A 174 -29.45 -18.02 27.95
C GLU A 174 -28.14 -18.84 27.96
N GLN A 175 -28.19 -20.08 28.47
CA GLN A 175 -27.05 -21.00 28.53
C GLN A 175 -26.64 -21.54 27.15
N GLU A 176 -27.60 -21.72 26.24
CA GLU A 176 -27.35 -22.10 24.84
C GLU A 176 -26.76 -20.93 24.03
N ARG A 177 -27.22 -19.69 24.29
CA ARG A 177 -26.65 -18.46 23.70
C ARG A 177 -25.20 -18.24 24.18
N ARG A 178 -24.92 -18.44 25.48
CA ARG A 178 -23.54 -18.37 26.02
C ARG A 178 -22.64 -19.44 25.40
N SER A 179 -23.14 -20.67 25.23
CA SER A 179 -22.41 -21.75 24.57
C SER A 179 -22.15 -21.44 23.09
N PHE A 180 -23.12 -20.86 22.38
CA PHE A 180 -22.95 -20.38 21.01
C PHE A 180 -21.86 -19.30 20.88
N TRP A 181 -21.82 -18.31 21.77
CA TRP A 181 -20.78 -17.27 21.75
C TRP A 181 -19.38 -17.79 22.12
N LYS A 182 -19.30 -18.71 23.09
CA LYS A 182 -18.05 -19.47 23.36
C LYS A 182 -17.59 -20.26 22.11
N ASN A 183 -18.53 -20.74 21.30
CA ASN A 183 -18.24 -21.42 20.05
C ASN A 183 -17.77 -20.48 18.95
N VAL A 184 -18.42 -19.32 18.77
CA VAL A 184 -18.02 -18.31 17.78
C VAL A 184 -16.59 -17.85 18.04
N ARG A 185 -16.19 -17.64 19.30
CA ARG A 185 -14.80 -17.27 19.66
C ARG A 185 -13.77 -18.30 19.17
N ALA A 186 -14.01 -19.58 19.41
CA ALA A 186 -13.11 -20.67 18.95
C ALA A 186 -13.06 -20.81 17.41
N TYR A 187 -14.12 -20.43 16.70
CA TYR A 187 -14.16 -20.41 15.24
C TYR A 187 -13.63 -19.10 14.63
N ALA A 188 -13.70 -17.98 15.34
CA ALA A 188 -13.24 -16.66 14.92
C ALA A 188 -11.71 -16.54 14.90
N GLU A 189 -11.02 -17.27 15.78
CA GLU A 189 -9.55 -17.31 15.88
C GLU A 189 -8.82 -17.88 14.66
N GLY A 190 -9.53 -18.46 13.68
CA GLY A 190 -8.96 -19.03 12.45
C GLY A 190 -9.08 -18.14 11.20
N PRO A 191 -10.31 -17.83 10.72
CA PRO A 191 -10.53 -17.16 9.43
C PRO A 191 -10.46 -15.63 9.49
N LEU A 192 -10.71 -14.99 10.64
CA LEU A 192 -10.66 -13.52 10.74
C LEU A 192 -9.26 -12.95 10.46
N PRO A 193 -8.17 -13.52 11.01
CA PRO A 193 -6.82 -13.03 10.72
C PRO A 193 -6.42 -13.20 9.25
N ALA A 194 -6.89 -14.28 8.60
CA ALA A 194 -6.63 -14.56 7.20
C ALA A 194 -7.23 -13.51 6.27
N TRP A 195 -8.50 -13.16 6.52
CA TRP A 195 -9.21 -12.15 5.75
C TRP A 195 -8.64 -10.76 5.99
N ALA A 196 -8.26 -10.42 7.23
CA ALA A 196 -7.58 -9.17 7.54
C ALA A 196 -6.23 -9.03 6.81
N ALA A 197 -5.43 -10.10 6.76
CA ALA A 197 -4.16 -10.13 6.03
C ALA A 197 -4.37 -9.99 4.51
N ALA A 198 -5.33 -10.71 3.93
CA ALA A 198 -5.65 -10.62 2.50
C ALA A 198 -6.08 -9.20 2.10
N THR A 199 -6.91 -8.54 2.91
CA THR A 199 -7.32 -7.15 2.65
C THR A 199 -6.18 -6.15 2.80
N ALA A 200 -5.25 -6.37 3.75
CA ALA A 200 -4.08 -5.51 3.92
C ALA A 200 -3.09 -5.60 2.74
N ILE A 201 -2.96 -6.78 2.12
CA ILE A 201 -2.13 -7.00 0.93
C ILE A 201 -2.79 -6.34 -0.29
N LEU A 202 -4.11 -6.51 -0.46
CA LEU A 202 -4.84 -5.90 -1.57
C LEU A 202 -4.83 -4.37 -1.48
N SER A 203 -4.97 -3.78 -0.29
CA SER A 203 -4.90 -2.31 -0.15
C SER A 203 -3.51 -1.74 -0.49
N ALA A 204 -2.43 -2.47 -0.18
CA ALA A 204 -1.08 -2.03 -0.47
C ALA A 204 -0.74 -2.02 -1.98
N GLY A 205 -1.35 -2.91 -2.77
CA GLY A 205 -1.13 -2.95 -4.23
C GLY A 205 -1.94 -1.93 -5.03
N TRP A 206 -3.03 -1.41 -4.45
CA TRP A 206 -3.98 -0.53 -5.15
C TRP A 206 -3.84 0.94 -4.74
N ALA A 207 -3.00 1.26 -3.76
CA ALA A 207 -2.72 2.61 -3.28
C ALA A 207 -2.06 3.52 -4.34
N ASP A 208 -1.46 2.97 -5.39
CA ASP A 208 -0.80 3.74 -6.45
C ASP A 208 -1.77 4.25 -7.54
N GLN A 209 -3.03 3.77 -7.61
CA GLN A 209 -3.95 4.12 -8.70
C GLN A 209 -5.30 4.72 -8.28
N LEU A 210 -5.73 4.63 -7.01
CA LEU A 210 -7.03 5.13 -6.56
C LEU A 210 -6.94 5.91 -5.25
N THR A 211 -7.92 6.81 -5.05
CA THR A 211 -8.00 7.73 -3.90
C THR A 211 -7.91 6.99 -2.56
N THR A 212 -7.30 7.64 -1.56
CA THR A 212 -7.11 7.16 -0.17
C THR A 212 -8.37 6.60 0.48
N LEU A 213 -9.56 7.08 0.07
CA LEU A 213 -10.88 6.57 0.47
C LEU A 213 -11.09 5.09 0.13
N PHE A 214 -10.64 4.63 -1.04
CA PHE A 214 -10.82 3.23 -1.45
C PHE A 214 -9.94 2.29 -0.62
N GLY A 215 -8.72 2.72 -0.28
CA GLY A 215 -7.83 1.99 0.63
C GLY A 215 -8.43 1.80 2.03
N LEU A 216 -9.12 2.82 2.56
CA LEU A 216 -9.87 2.77 3.82
C LEU A 216 -11.07 1.83 3.76
N CYS A 217 -11.86 1.89 2.68
CA CYS A 217 -13.01 0.99 2.49
C CYS A 217 -12.58 -0.48 2.38
N ALA A 218 -11.48 -0.77 1.68
CA ALA A 218 -10.93 -2.12 1.56
C ALA A 218 -10.47 -2.70 2.92
N LEU A 219 -9.87 -1.86 3.78
CA LEU A 219 -9.50 -2.23 5.16
C LEU A 219 -10.73 -2.58 6.02
N LEU A 220 -11.85 -1.86 5.84
CA LEU A 220 -13.08 -2.09 6.60
C LEU A 220 -13.91 -3.28 6.11
N ALA A 221 -13.80 -3.66 4.83
CA ALA A 221 -14.55 -4.78 4.26
C ALA A 221 -14.07 -6.16 4.77
N GLY A 222 -12.78 -6.30 5.07
CA GLY A 222 -12.17 -7.57 5.52
C GLY A 222 -12.79 -8.17 6.79
N PRO A 223 -12.93 -7.41 7.89
CA PRO A 223 -13.61 -7.85 9.11
C PRO A 223 -15.07 -8.28 8.89
N VAL A 224 -15.79 -7.60 8.00
CA VAL A 224 -17.19 -7.88 7.69
C VAL A 224 -17.33 -9.21 6.94
N ILE A 225 -16.53 -9.41 5.90
CA ILE A 225 -16.48 -10.65 5.12
C ILE A 225 -16.05 -11.83 6.00
N GLY A 226 -15.02 -11.62 6.82
CA GLY A 226 -14.54 -12.63 7.77
C GLY A 226 -15.60 -13.03 8.80
N SER A 227 -16.35 -12.07 9.34
CA SER A 227 -17.44 -12.30 10.29
C SER A 227 -18.60 -13.09 9.66
N PHE A 228 -18.95 -12.77 8.41
CA PHE A 228 -19.95 -13.50 7.65
C PHE A 228 -19.53 -14.96 7.39
N HIS A 229 -18.26 -15.21 7.08
CA HIS A 229 -17.73 -16.55 6.88
C HIS A 229 -17.75 -17.40 8.17
N VAL A 230 -17.43 -16.82 9.33
CA VAL A 230 -17.57 -17.48 10.65
C VAL A 230 -19.02 -17.84 10.94
N LEU A 231 -19.96 -16.96 10.58
CA LEU A 231 -21.40 -17.20 10.76
C LEU A 231 -21.89 -18.36 9.88
N LEU A 232 -21.39 -18.49 8.64
CA LEU A 232 -21.73 -19.60 7.75
C LEU A 232 -21.17 -20.95 8.25
N LEU A 233 -19.90 -20.99 8.67
CA LEU A 233 -19.26 -22.21 9.17
C LEU A 233 -19.91 -22.74 10.46
N SER A 234 -20.36 -21.84 11.34
CA SER A 234 -21.02 -22.21 12.59
C SER A 234 -22.45 -22.74 12.40
N ARG A 235 -23.14 -22.36 11.32
CA ARG A 235 -24.59 -22.55 11.17
C ARG A 235 -25.03 -23.66 10.21
N THR A 236 -24.30 -23.95 9.12
CA THR A 236 -24.81 -24.84 8.04
C THR A 236 -23.92 -26.02 7.68
N TRP A 237 -22.60 -25.84 7.67
CA TRP A 237 -21.67 -26.87 7.17
C TRP A 237 -21.45 -28.03 8.15
N ALA A 238 -21.44 -27.74 9.46
CA ALA A 238 -21.32 -28.75 10.51
C ALA A 238 -22.55 -29.68 10.61
N GLY A 239 -23.75 -29.18 10.28
CA GLY A 239 -24.97 -29.99 10.32
C GLY A 239 -24.98 -31.08 9.24
N ARG A 240 -24.66 -30.73 7.98
CA ARG A 240 -24.78 -31.67 6.84
C ARG A 240 -23.80 -32.85 6.91
N ARG A 241 -22.56 -32.62 7.37
CA ARG A 241 -21.58 -33.72 7.57
C ARG A 241 -21.92 -34.63 8.76
N ARG A 242 -22.46 -34.07 9.86
CA ARG A 242 -22.89 -34.88 11.03
C ARG A 242 -23.99 -35.87 10.65
N TYR A 243 -24.95 -35.48 9.82
CA TYR A 243 -26.01 -36.39 9.37
C TYR A 243 -25.52 -37.54 8.50
N MET A 244 -24.50 -37.29 7.66
CA MET A 244 -23.94 -38.33 6.79
C MET A 244 -23.23 -39.44 7.57
N TRP A 245 -22.77 -39.18 8.80
CA TRP A 245 -22.16 -40.21 9.64
C TRP A 245 -23.18 -41.29 10.03
N PHE A 246 -24.40 -40.90 10.46
CA PHE A 246 -25.47 -41.84 10.85
C PHE A 246 -25.89 -42.79 9.72
N LEU A 247 -25.82 -42.33 8.47
CA LEU A 247 -26.16 -43.14 7.29
C LEU A 247 -25.08 -44.17 6.92
N ARG A 248 -23.91 -44.10 7.54
CA ARG A 248 -22.74 -44.96 7.27
C ARG A 248 -22.40 -45.88 8.44
N GLN A 249 -23.26 -45.96 9.45
CA GLN A 249 -23.03 -46.80 10.62
C GLN A 249 -23.18 -48.28 10.27
N PRO A 250 -22.31 -49.16 10.78
CA PRO A 250 -22.47 -50.61 10.57
C PRO A 250 -23.58 -51.21 11.45
N TYR A 251 -23.99 -50.50 12.51
CA TYR A 251 -25.01 -50.93 13.47
C TYR A 251 -26.40 -50.46 13.03
N LEU A 252 -27.46 -51.26 13.33
CA LEU A 252 -28.85 -50.99 12.95
C LEU A 252 -29.11 -50.95 11.42
N MET A 253 -28.21 -51.54 10.63
CA MET A 253 -28.34 -51.61 9.17
C MET A 253 -28.93 -52.94 8.71
N PRO A 254 -29.97 -52.93 7.85
CA PRO A 254 -30.51 -54.15 7.27
C PRO A 254 -29.54 -54.74 6.23
N GLU A 255 -29.51 -56.07 6.12
CA GLU A 255 -28.72 -56.80 5.12
C GLU A 255 -29.09 -56.38 3.68
N ASN A 256 -30.38 -56.10 3.43
CA ASN A 256 -30.83 -55.61 2.14
C ASN A 256 -30.59 -54.10 1.98
N ARG A 257 -29.68 -53.74 1.07
CA ARG A 257 -29.33 -52.35 0.73
C ARG A 257 -30.54 -51.48 0.35
N ARG A 258 -31.63 -52.05 -0.18
CA ARG A 258 -32.85 -51.28 -0.53
C ARG A 258 -33.56 -50.71 0.71
N ASN A 259 -33.37 -51.32 1.88
CA ASN A 259 -34.03 -50.96 3.13
C ASN A 259 -33.17 -50.08 4.06
N GLN A 260 -31.96 -49.71 3.61
CA GLN A 260 -31.08 -48.83 4.36
C GLN A 260 -31.65 -47.40 4.43
N PRO A 261 -31.48 -46.71 5.57
CA PRO A 261 -31.98 -45.35 5.75
C PRO A 261 -31.30 -44.38 4.76
N ARG A 262 -32.12 -43.56 4.08
CA ARG A 262 -31.62 -42.52 3.14
C ARG A 262 -31.48 -41.14 3.78
N ASP A 263 -32.08 -40.95 4.96
CA ASP A 263 -32.10 -39.71 5.72
C ASP A 263 -32.03 -40.00 7.23
N LEU A 264 -31.75 -38.97 8.03
CA LEU A 264 -31.65 -39.12 9.48
C LEU A 264 -32.99 -39.57 10.10
N THR A 265 -34.12 -39.14 9.54
CA THR A 265 -35.45 -39.56 10.00
C THR A 265 -35.63 -41.07 9.87
N GLY A 266 -35.24 -41.67 8.75
CA GLY A 266 -35.29 -43.13 8.55
C GLY A 266 -34.36 -43.88 9.49
N PHE A 267 -33.18 -43.32 9.80
CA PHE A 267 -32.28 -43.89 10.81
C PHE A 267 -32.91 -43.82 12.22
N ALA A 268 -33.51 -42.68 12.57
CA ALA A 268 -34.17 -42.47 13.86
C ALA A 268 -35.36 -43.43 14.06
N VAL A 269 -36.19 -43.65 13.04
CA VAL A 269 -37.28 -44.64 13.09
C VAL A 269 -36.74 -46.04 13.39
N ARG A 270 -35.62 -46.43 12.78
CA ARG A 270 -34.97 -47.73 13.04
C ARG A 270 -34.40 -47.83 14.46
N LEU A 271 -33.77 -46.76 14.94
CA LEU A 271 -33.25 -46.71 16.30
C LEU A 271 -34.38 -46.84 17.35
N LEU A 272 -35.53 -46.20 17.10
CA LEU A 272 -36.71 -46.35 17.96
C LEU A 272 -37.28 -47.77 17.90
N ALA A 273 -37.39 -48.37 16.70
CA ALA A 273 -37.84 -49.76 16.58
C ALA A 273 -36.91 -50.74 17.33
N ALA A 274 -35.59 -50.52 17.27
CA ALA A 274 -34.62 -51.32 18.02
C ALA A 274 -34.73 -51.07 19.54
N ARG A 275 -34.98 -49.83 19.97
CA ARG A 275 -35.21 -49.48 21.37
C ARG A 275 -36.45 -50.19 21.93
N ASP A 276 -37.55 -50.15 21.19
CA ASP A 276 -38.82 -50.74 21.59
C ASP A 276 -38.71 -52.29 21.58
N GLY A 277 -37.99 -52.86 20.61
CA GLY A 277 -37.65 -54.28 20.58
C GLY A 277 -36.72 -54.73 21.72
N ALA A 278 -35.80 -53.88 22.17
CA ALA A 278 -34.94 -54.12 23.32
C ALA A 278 -35.70 -54.11 24.66
N ALA A 279 -36.86 -53.46 24.71
CA ALA A 279 -37.74 -53.38 25.87
C ALA A 279 -38.83 -54.48 25.92
N ALA A 280 -38.94 -55.32 24.87
CA ALA A 280 -39.96 -56.37 24.80
C ALA A 280 -39.67 -57.52 25.80
N ALA A 281 -40.61 -57.76 26.73
CA ALA A 281 -40.48 -58.76 27.81
C ALA A 281 -40.87 -60.20 27.41
N GLU A 282 -41.16 -60.47 26.13
CA GLU A 282 -41.60 -61.80 25.68
C GLU A 282 -40.44 -62.82 25.62
N PRO A 283 -40.56 -64.02 26.25
CA PRO A 283 -39.50 -65.03 26.25
C PRO A 283 -39.07 -65.49 24.84
N ARG A 284 -40.00 -65.52 23.88
CA ARG A 284 -39.75 -65.89 22.48
C ARG A 284 -38.91 -64.87 21.72
N ARG A 285 -38.88 -63.60 22.14
CA ARG A 285 -38.10 -62.51 21.51
C ARG A 285 -36.85 -62.13 22.29
N SER A 286 -36.51 -62.85 23.36
CA SER A 286 -35.32 -62.62 24.19
C SER A 286 -34.01 -62.50 23.39
N ARG A 287 -33.84 -63.32 22.33
CA ARG A 287 -32.67 -63.24 21.44
C ARG A 287 -32.64 -61.95 20.60
N GLU A 288 -33.79 -61.52 20.09
CA GLU A 288 -33.93 -60.29 19.30
C GLU A 288 -33.73 -59.06 20.18
N ALA A 289 -34.27 -59.06 21.41
CA ALA A 289 -34.06 -58.02 22.40
C ALA A 289 -32.57 -57.92 22.82
N ALA A 290 -31.89 -59.05 23.01
CA ALA A 290 -30.45 -59.08 23.31
C ALA A 290 -29.61 -58.53 22.14
N GLN A 291 -29.97 -58.88 20.90
CA GLN A 291 -29.32 -58.33 19.70
C GLN A 291 -29.52 -56.82 19.58
N ALA A 292 -30.76 -56.33 19.76
CA ALA A 292 -31.09 -54.91 19.70
C ALA A 292 -30.35 -54.11 20.78
N ASN A 293 -30.27 -54.62 22.01
CA ASN A 293 -29.46 -54.04 23.07
C ASN A 293 -27.98 -53.91 22.67
N ALA A 294 -27.39 -54.98 22.12
CA ALA A 294 -25.98 -54.97 21.69
C ALA A 294 -25.74 -54.00 20.51
N GLU A 295 -26.66 -53.87 19.56
CA GLU A 295 -26.54 -52.91 18.45
C GLU A 295 -26.63 -51.45 18.92
N ILE A 296 -27.49 -51.15 19.89
CA ILE A 296 -27.59 -49.81 20.50
C ILE A 296 -26.33 -49.48 21.31
N GLU A 297 -25.81 -50.41 22.11
CA GLU A 297 -24.55 -50.23 22.86
C GLU A 297 -23.38 -49.91 21.92
N ARG A 298 -23.21 -50.69 20.86
CA ARG A 298 -22.14 -50.46 19.86
C ARG A 298 -22.31 -49.11 19.16
N LEU A 299 -23.54 -48.68 18.86
CA LEU A 299 -23.80 -47.37 18.26
C LEU A 299 -23.41 -46.23 19.22
N LEU A 300 -23.77 -46.33 20.51
CA LEU A 300 -23.45 -45.33 21.53
C LEU A 300 -21.94 -45.18 21.70
N VAL A 301 -21.23 -46.31 21.84
CA VAL A 301 -19.76 -46.32 21.94
C VAL A 301 -19.11 -45.76 20.66
N ASN A 302 -19.59 -46.15 19.48
CA ASN A 302 -19.02 -45.63 18.24
C ASN A 302 -19.26 -44.13 18.05
N ALA A 303 -20.42 -43.62 18.45
CA ALA A 303 -20.71 -42.20 18.43
C ALA A 303 -19.77 -41.41 19.37
N PHE A 304 -19.53 -41.95 20.56
CA PHE A 304 -18.59 -41.39 21.53
C PHE A 304 -17.15 -41.36 21.02
N LEU A 305 -16.62 -42.48 20.51
CA LEU A 305 -15.26 -42.56 19.97
C LEU A 305 -15.08 -41.71 18.71
N GLU A 306 -16.08 -41.66 17.83
CA GLU A 306 -16.04 -40.80 16.63
C GLU A 306 -15.99 -39.31 17.01
N ASP A 307 -16.77 -38.87 18.00
CA ASP A 307 -16.75 -37.49 18.47
C ASP A 307 -15.37 -37.09 18.99
N LEU A 308 -14.72 -37.99 19.74
CA LEU A 308 -13.32 -37.83 20.15
C LEU A 308 -12.39 -37.77 18.93
N ARG A 309 -12.50 -38.71 17.98
CA ARG A 309 -11.69 -38.74 16.77
C ARG A 309 -11.80 -37.43 15.97
N GLN A 310 -13.01 -36.91 15.77
CA GLN A 310 -13.25 -35.63 15.09
C GLN A 310 -12.67 -34.43 15.87
N GLY A 311 -12.61 -34.52 17.20
CA GLY A 311 -12.01 -33.50 18.07
C GLY A 311 -10.48 -33.43 18.00
N PHE A 312 -9.82 -34.51 17.56
CA PHE A 312 -8.37 -34.66 17.49
C PHE A 312 -7.81 -34.69 16.05
N GLU A 313 -8.64 -34.85 15.02
CA GLU A 313 -8.20 -35.02 13.63
C GLU A 313 -7.43 -33.79 13.05
N ARG A 314 -6.20 -34.01 12.56
CA ARG A 314 -5.33 -32.99 11.92
C ARG A 314 -5.46 -33.03 10.38
N ARG A 315 -6.47 -32.37 9.78
CA ARG A 315 -6.61 -32.34 8.31
C ARG A 315 -5.80 -31.22 7.64
N LEU A 316 -5.14 -31.57 6.53
CA LEU A 316 -4.27 -30.71 5.71
C LEU A 316 -4.95 -29.44 5.18
N TRP A 317 -6.20 -29.53 4.74
CA TRP A 317 -6.96 -28.37 4.21
C TRP A 317 -7.72 -27.61 5.30
N GLN A 318 -7.67 -28.08 6.55
CA GLN A 318 -8.27 -27.44 7.72
C GLN A 318 -7.20 -26.80 8.61
N VAL A 319 -6.17 -26.20 8.01
CA VAL A 319 -5.08 -25.49 8.73
C VAL A 319 -5.64 -24.41 9.68
N TRP A 320 -6.81 -23.87 9.35
CA TRP A 320 -7.56 -22.92 10.16
C TRP A 320 -8.13 -23.49 11.47
N ARG A 321 -8.17 -24.82 11.66
CA ARG A 321 -8.56 -25.46 12.93
C ARG A 321 -7.35 -25.61 13.85
N ARG A 322 -6.88 -24.47 14.37
CA ARG A 322 -5.84 -24.36 15.41
C ARG A 322 -6.06 -25.31 16.60
N VAL A 323 -7.32 -25.59 16.93
CA VAL A 323 -7.76 -26.45 18.05
C VAL A 323 -7.11 -27.84 18.03
N ALA A 324 -7.11 -28.55 16.90
CA ALA A 324 -6.57 -29.93 16.83
C ALA A 324 -5.02 -29.97 16.89
N TRP A 325 -4.37 -28.84 16.62
CA TRP A 325 -2.92 -28.68 16.68
C TRP A 325 -2.43 -28.22 18.06
N ALA A 326 -3.31 -27.62 18.86
CA ALA A 326 -3.03 -27.21 20.24
C ALA A 326 -3.10 -28.37 21.24
N ARG A 327 -3.84 -29.44 20.93
CA ARG A 327 -3.96 -30.63 21.79
C ARG A 327 -2.68 -31.45 21.82
N THR A 328 -2.10 -31.56 23.01
CA THR A 328 -0.80 -32.24 23.25
C THR A 328 -0.91 -33.51 24.08
N SER A 329 -2.09 -33.83 24.63
CA SER A 329 -2.36 -35.05 25.40
C SER A 329 -3.64 -35.75 24.93
N TYR A 330 -3.68 -37.06 25.09
CA TYR A 330 -4.84 -37.91 24.85
C TYR A 330 -5.78 -37.92 26.08
N PRO A 331 -7.12 -37.98 25.89
CA PRO A 331 -8.07 -38.17 26.98
C PRO A 331 -7.91 -39.54 27.65
N VAL A 332 -8.14 -39.60 28.97
CA VAL A 332 -8.03 -40.83 29.77
C VAL A 332 -9.38 -41.23 30.37
N MET A 333 -9.73 -42.51 30.30
CA MET A 333 -10.86 -43.11 31.01
C MET A 333 -10.31 -44.12 32.03
N LEU A 334 -10.52 -43.84 33.32
CA LEU A 334 -10.09 -44.69 34.43
C LEU A 334 -11.31 -45.50 34.90
N VAL A 335 -11.30 -46.82 34.74
CA VAL A 335 -12.39 -47.72 35.12
C VAL A 335 -11.98 -48.52 36.34
N ASN A 336 -12.71 -48.37 37.45
CA ASN A 336 -12.41 -49.03 38.72
C ASN A 336 -13.42 -50.18 38.99
N GLY A 337 -12.99 -51.43 38.83
CA GLY A 337 -13.69 -52.65 39.26
C GLY A 337 -15.01 -53.06 38.55
N GLY A 338 -15.36 -54.34 38.70
CA GLY A 338 -16.72 -54.90 38.61
C GLY A 338 -17.34 -55.11 37.22
N ASP A 339 -17.71 -54.02 36.52
CA ASP A 339 -18.44 -54.11 35.25
C ASP A 339 -17.57 -53.75 34.05
N LEU A 340 -16.94 -54.77 33.46
CA LEU A 340 -16.10 -54.65 32.27
C LEU A 340 -16.88 -54.53 30.96
N ARG A 341 -18.22 -54.43 31.01
CA ARG A 341 -19.06 -54.35 29.81
C ARG A 341 -18.74 -53.13 28.95
N LEU A 342 -18.52 -51.96 29.56
CA LEU A 342 -18.14 -50.75 28.82
C LEU A 342 -16.79 -50.93 28.10
N VAL A 343 -15.79 -51.48 28.79
CA VAL A 343 -14.44 -51.73 28.24
C VAL A 343 -14.51 -52.74 27.09
N SER A 344 -15.25 -53.83 27.29
CA SER A 344 -15.50 -54.86 26.25
C SER A 344 -16.15 -54.27 25.01
N ARG A 345 -17.16 -53.41 25.16
CA ARG A 345 -17.81 -52.73 24.03
C ARG A 345 -16.91 -51.73 23.33
N ILE A 346 -16.04 -51.01 24.06
CA ILE A 346 -15.02 -50.13 23.47
C ILE A 346 -14.08 -50.93 22.57
N GLU A 347 -13.53 -52.04 23.07
CA GLU A 347 -12.63 -52.88 22.27
C GLU A 347 -13.34 -53.56 21.09
N GLU A 348 -14.60 -53.99 21.26
CA GLU A 348 -15.41 -54.54 20.17
C GLU A 348 -15.61 -53.52 19.03
N VAL A 349 -15.93 -52.27 19.37
CA VAL A 349 -16.10 -51.19 18.38
C VAL A 349 -14.76 -50.81 17.74
N ARG A 350 -13.66 -50.77 18.51
CA ARG A 350 -12.31 -50.55 17.96
C ARG A 350 -11.95 -51.63 16.94
N GLY A 351 -12.17 -52.89 17.29
CA GLY A 351 -11.96 -54.04 16.40
C GLY A 351 -12.81 -53.99 15.12
N ALA A 352 -14.08 -53.63 15.24
CA ALA A 352 -15.00 -53.55 14.11
C ALA A 352 -14.72 -52.37 13.17
N THR A 353 -14.35 -51.20 13.73
CA THR A 353 -14.13 -49.98 12.93
C THR A 353 -12.71 -49.88 12.35
N ARG A 354 -11.72 -50.49 13.02
CA ARG A 354 -10.29 -50.41 12.67
C ARG A 354 -9.78 -48.96 12.51
N GLN A 355 -10.31 -48.05 13.31
CA GLN A 355 -9.90 -46.65 13.35
C GLN A 355 -9.20 -46.35 14.67
N ALA A 356 -8.11 -45.59 14.62
CA ALA A 356 -7.46 -45.08 15.82
C ALA A 356 -8.33 -43.97 16.44
N ASP A 357 -8.75 -44.16 17.69
CA ASP A 357 -9.38 -43.14 18.52
C ASP A 357 -8.38 -42.63 19.59
N PRO A 358 -8.56 -41.41 20.11
CA PRO A 358 -7.59 -40.79 21.00
C PRO A 358 -7.79 -41.17 22.49
N LEU A 359 -8.62 -42.17 22.84
CA LEU A 359 -8.93 -42.49 24.24
C LEU A 359 -7.96 -43.52 24.83
N LEU A 360 -7.28 -43.18 25.92
CA LEU A 360 -6.55 -44.16 26.73
C LEU A 360 -7.50 -44.74 27.79
N VAL A 361 -7.69 -46.06 27.79
CA VAL A 361 -8.51 -46.74 28.79
C VAL A 361 -7.58 -47.42 29.79
N VAL A 362 -7.74 -47.11 31.08
CA VAL A 362 -7.04 -47.76 32.18
C VAL A 362 -8.08 -48.48 33.03
N VAL A 363 -7.88 -49.76 33.27
CA VAL A 363 -8.76 -50.59 34.10
C VAL A 363 -7.99 -51.01 35.33
N THR A 364 -8.53 -50.71 36.52
CA THR A 364 -8.03 -51.23 37.78
C THR A 364 -8.98 -52.34 38.25
N ASP A 365 -8.44 -53.51 38.55
CA ASP A 365 -9.22 -54.69 38.95
C ASP A 365 -8.57 -55.42 40.12
N ALA A 366 -9.38 -55.77 41.12
CA ALA A 366 -8.96 -56.50 42.33
C ALA A 366 -8.90 -58.03 42.13
N GLY A 367 -9.08 -58.51 40.89
CA GLY A 367 -9.20 -59.92 40.53
C GLY A 367 -7.99 -60.78 40.91
N GLU A 368 -8.29 -61.84 41.67
CA GLU A 368 -7.43 -62.95 42.06
C GLU A 368 -6.83 -63.67 40.84
N ARG A 369 -5.52 -64.03 40.88
CA ARG A 369 -4.76 -64.69 39.79
C ARG A 369 -5.58 -65.78 39.08
N PRO A 370 -6.01 -65.60 37.81
CA PRO A 370 -6.42 -66.73 37.00
C PRO A 370 -5.17 -67.29 36.33
N GLY A 371 -4.66 -68.40 36.85
CA GLY A 371 -3.83 -69.31 36.08
C GLY A 371 -4.62 -69.80 34.87
N SER A 372 -4.54 -69.07 33.77
CA SER A 372 -4.95 -69.54 32.45
C SER A 372 -4.09 -68.81 31.41
N ALA A 373 -3.56 -69.59 30.46
CA ALA A 373 -2.54 -69.18 29.51
C ALA A 373 -2.79 -67.82 28.85
N PRO A 374 -1.73 -67.04 28.52
CA PRO A 374 -1.88 -65.76 27.84
C PRO A 374 -2.73 -65.93 26.58
N ARG A 375 -3.85 -65.21 26.50
CA ARG A 375 -4.58 -65.03 25.25
C ARG A 375 -3.59 -64.43 24.24
N PRO A 376 -3.59 -64.86 22.96
CA PRO A 376 -2.71 -64.30 21.96
C PRO A 376 -2.99 -62.79 21.84
N GLY A 377 -2.11 -61.94 22.40
CA GLY A 377 -2.24 -60.48 22.39
C GLY A 377 -2.14 -59.74 23.73
N VAL A 378 -1.76 -60.37 24.84
CA VAL A 378 -1.55 -59.69 26.15
C VAL A 378 -0.05 -59.63 26.48
N LEU A 379 0.46 -58.44 26.84
CA LEU A 379 1.78 -58.27 27.45
C LEU A 379 1.60 -57.95 28.93
N ALA A 380 2.11 -58.82 29.81
CA ALA A 380 1.98 -58.69 31.26
C ALA A 380 3.35 -58.61 31.93
N GLY A 381 3.47 -57.80 32.99
CA GLY A 381 4.66 -57.69 33.80
C GLY A 381 4.43 -56.84 35.05
N ARG A 382 5.51 -56.62 35.82
CA ARG A 382 5.51 -55.79 37.04
C ARG A 382 5.77 -54.30 36.69
N PRO A 383 5.52 -53.35 37.61
CA PRO A 383 5.75 -51.92 37.35
C PRO A 383 7.16 -51.56 36.85
N ASP A 384 8.20 -52.26 37.33
CA ASP A 384 9.61 -52.11 36.94
C ASP A 384 9.94 -52.65 35.53
N THR A 385 8.98 -53.30 34.87
CA THR A 385 9.10 -53.75 33.47
C THR A 385 8.28 -52.89 32.50
N ALA A 386 7.69 -51.79 32.97
CA ALA A 386 6.76 -50.98 32.19
C ALA A 386 7.39 -50.40 30.92
N GLU A 387 8.67 -50.01 30.94
CA GLU A 387 9.36 -49.51 29.75
C GLU A 387 9.57 -50.61 28.71
N GLU A 388 9.96 -51.82 29.14
CA GLU A 388 10.09 -52.98 28.24
C GLU A 388 8.74 -53.36 27.60
N LEU A 389 7.67 -53.39 28.40
CA LEU A 389 6.32 -53.70 27.91
C LEU A 389 5.85 -52.68 26.87
N TRP A 390 6.10 -51.40 27.10
CA TRP A 390 5.76 -50.33 26.17
C TRP A 390 6.54 -50.44 24.85
N ASP A 391 7.84 -50.70 24.91
CA ASP A 391 8.67 -50.86 23.71
C ASP A 391 8.28 -52.09 22.89
N ARG A 392 7.98 -53.21 23.57
CA ARG A 392 7.46 -54.43 22.93
C ARG A 392 6.10 -54.18 22.26
N TRP A 393 5.19 -53.48 22.93
CA TRP A 393 3.92 -53.09 22.34
C TRP A 393 4.10 -52.18 21.12
N GLY A 394 5.01 -51.21 21.19
CA GLY A 394 5.35 -50.34 20.07
C GLY A 394 5.89 -51.11 18.86
N ALA A 395 6.70 -52.14 19.09
CA ALA A 395 7.19 -53.03 18.03
C ALA A 395 6.07 -53.86 17.39
N GLU A 396 5.10 -54.36 18.17
CA GLU A 396 3.91 -55.05 17.64
C GLU A 396 3.00 -54.14 16.84
N LEU A 397 2.79 -52.91 17.31
CA LEU A 397 2.02 -51.90 16.59
C LEU A 397 2.70 -51.50 15.27
N ALA A 398 4.03 -51.42 15.24
CA ALA A 398 4.77 -51.13 14.02
C ALA A 398 4.60 -52.23 12.95
N ARG A 399 4.39 -53.49 13.38
CA ARG A 399 4.10 -54.64 12.49
C ARG A 399 2.68 -54.59 11.94
N ASP A 400 1.68 -54.25 12.76
CA ASP A 400 0.27 -54.15 12.36
C ASP A 400 -0.33 -52.77 12.71
N ARG A 401 -0.22 -51.84 11.76
CA ARG A 401 -0.57 -50.41 11.94
C ARG A 401 -2.07 -50.13 12.14
N ALA A 402 -2.96 -51.11 11.94
CA ALA A 402 -4.40 -50.86 12.06
C ALA A 402 -4.86 -50.79 13.52
N LEU A 403 -4.45 -51.77 14.35
CA LEU A 403 -4.83 -51.87 15.76
C LEU A 403 -3.77 -52.54 16.67
N GLY A 404 -2.73 -53.17 16.10
CA GLY A 404 -1.74 -54.00 16.81
C GLY A 404 -2.24 -55.42 17.10
N SER A 405 -1.33 -56.41 17.04
CA SER A 405 -1.58 -57.81 17.47
C SER A 405 -1.74 -57.95 18.99
N VAL A 406 -1.25 -56.95 19.74
CA VAL A 406 -1.32 -56.85 21.20
C VAL A 406 -2.12 -55.60 21.57
N ARG A 407 -3.24 -55.79 22.30
CA ARG A 407 -4.17 -54.73 22.70
C ARG A 407 -4.13 -54.41 24.19
N ASP A 408 -3.73 -55.39 25.00
CA ASP A 408 -3.74 -55.30 26.45
C ASP A 408 -2.31 -55.22 27.00
N LEU A 409 -2.04 -54.15 27.74
CA LEU A 409 -0.83 -54.00 28.57
C LEU A 409 -1.23 -54.22 30.03
N ARG A 410 -0.74 -55.27 30.68
CA ARG A 410 -1.07 -55.61 32.07
C ARG A 410 0.10 -55.34 33.01
N ILE A 411 -0.18 -54.62 34.08
CA ILE A 411 0.71 -54.34 35.19
C ILE A 411 0.16 -55.03 36.43
N GLU A 412 0.95 -55.94 36.99
CA GLU A 412 0.59 -56.71 38.18
C GLU A 412 1.17 -56.05 39.44
N LEU A 413 0.31 -55.68 40.38
CA LEU A 413 0.67 -55.09 41.68
C LEU A 413 0.62 -56.14 42.79
N GLU A 414 1.50 -56.00 43.77
CA GLU A 414 1.51 -56.77 45.01
C GLU A 414 0.95 -55.94 46.18
N ALA A 415 0.58 -56.60 47.29
CA ALA A 415 -0.03 -55.93 48.44
C ALA A 415 0.88 -54.85 49.02
N GLU A 416 2.20 -55.06 49.01
CA GLU A 416 3.16 -54.13 49.61
C GLU A 416 3.47 -52.91 48.70
N ASP A 417 2.88 -52.84 47.50
CA ASP A 417 3.03 -51.69 46.61
C ASP A 417 2.17 -50.48 47.01
N GLU A 418 1.12 -50.67 47.82
CA GLU A 418 0.22 -49.60 48.31
C GLU A 418 1.00 -48.42 48.93
N GLN A 419 1.91 -48.72 49.87
CA GLN A 419 2.71 -47.71 50.56
C GLN A 419 3.73 -47.01 49.65
N ALA A 420 4.12 -47.67 48.54
CA ALA A 420 5.07 -47.15 47.58
C ALA A 420 4.39 -46.23 46.54
N VAL A 421 3.11 -46.46 46.21
CA VAL A 421 2.33 -45.64 45.24
C VAL A 421 2.26 -44.17 45.66
N ALA A 422 1.88 -43.89 46.91
CA ALA A 422 1.77 -42.52 47.41
C ALA A 422 3.11 -41.75 47.35
N LYS A 423 4.22 -42.44 47.61
CA LYS A 423 5.58 -41.85 47.54
C LYS A 423 6.05 -41.70 46.10
N ALA A 424 5.70 -42.62 45.20
CA ALA A 424 6.05 -42.58 43.79
C ALA A 424 5.34 -41.45 43.03
N ASN A 425 4.11 -41.07 43.43
CA ASN A 425 3.34 -40.02 42.77
C ASN A 425 3.92 -38.59 42.92
N SER A 426 4.94 -38.41 43.76
CA SER A 426 5.66 -37.13 43.92
C SER A 426 6.46 -36.67 42.68
N LEU A 427 6.58 -37.51 41.65
CA LEU A 427 7.27 -37.14 40.40
C LEU A 427 6.50 -36.07 39.61
N PRO A 428 7.18 -35.03 39.10
CA PRO A 428 6.55 -34.03 38.26
C PRO A 428 5.98 -34.66 36.99
N VAL A 429 4.73 -34.30 36.67
CA VAL A 429 4.04 -34.77 35.46
C VAL A 429 4.69 -34.15 34.23
N TYR A 430 5.21 -34.97 33.33
CA TYR A 430 5.78 -34.47 32.07
C TYR A 430 4.67 -34.01 31.13
N ARG A 431 4.73 -32.73 30.72
CA ARG A 431 3.79 -32.13 29.76
C ARG A 431 4.54 -31.57 28.57
N ARG A 432 4.05 -31.85 27.37
CA ARG A 432 4.63 -31.30 26.16
C ARG A 432 4.25 -29.82 26.00
N PRO A 433 5.22 -28.90 25.74
CA PRO A 433 4.89 -27.53 25.43
C PRO A 433 4.15 -27.44 24.09
N ARG A 434 3.25 -26.47 23.99
CA ARG A 434 2.49 -26.24 22.76
C ARG A 434 3.41 -25.73 21.65
N PRO A 435 3.17 -26.13 20.39
CA PRO A 435 3.93 -25.56 19.28
C PRO A 435 3.62 -24.06 19.17
N LEU A 436 4.66 -23.24 18.95
CA LEU A 436 4.55 -21.78 18.84
C LEU A 436 3.45 -21.36 17.87
N LEU A 437 3.40 -21.97 16.67
CA LEU A 437 2.40 -21.69 15.63
C LEU A 437 0.94 -22.01 16.05
N ALA A 438 0.71 -22.74 17.14
CA ALA A 438 -0.62 -22.98 17.70
C ALA A 438 -0.97 -22.03 18.86
N HIS A 439 -0.14 -21.02 19.14
CA HIS A 439 -0.40 -20.00 20.16
C HIS A 439 -1.52 -19.03 19.69
N PRO A 440 -2.44 -18.58 20.57
CA PRO A 440 -3.58 -17.74 20.17
C PRO A 440 -3.19 -16.38 19.63
N LEU A 441 -2.04 -15.86 20.05
CA LEU A 441 -1.60 -14.51 19.69
C LEU A 441 -0.85 -14.42 18.36
N ILE A 442 -0.25 -15.51 17.85
CA ILE A 442 0.56 -15.45 16.61
C ILE A 442 -0.22 -14.92 15.40
N PRO A 443 -1.43 -15.40 15.07
CA PRO A 443 -2.14 -14.88 13.91
C PRO A 443 -2.50 -13.39 14.07
N TRP A 444 -2.72 -12.92 15.31
CA TRP A 444 -2.97 -11.51 15.58
C TRP A 444 -1.72 -10.67 15.43
N ILE A 445 -0.56 -11.12 15.95
CA ILE A 445 0.72 -10.42 15.77
C ILE A 445 1.06 -10.26 14.28
N ALA A 446 0.87 -11.31 13.48
CA ALA A 446 1.10 -11.27 12.04
C ALA A 446 0.19 -10.26 11.33
N VAL A 447 -1.09 -10.20 11.71
CA VAL A 447 -2.05 -9.22 11.17
C VAL A 447 -1.68 -7.79 11.58
N THR A 448 -1.34 -7.56 12.85
CA THR A 448 -0.94 -6.24 13.33
C THR A 448 0.31 -5.74 12.61
N ALA A 449 1.30 -6.61 12.36
CA ALA A 449 2.49 -6.26 11.59
C ALA A 449 2.15 -5.89 10.14
N LEU A 450 1.28 -6.64 9.46
CA LEU A 450 0.84 -6.32 8.10
C LEU A 450 0.08 -4.99 8.03
N ILE A 451 -0.85 -4.75 8.97
CA ILE A 451 -1.59 -3.47 9.04
C ILE A 451 -0.64 -2.30 9.29
N ALA A 452 0.33 -2.45 10.20
CA ALA A 452 1.31 -1.41 10.50
C ALA A 452 2.16 -1.05 9.27
N VAL A 453 2.62 -2.05 8.50
CA VAL A 453 3.37 -1.82 7.25
C VAL A 453 2.51 -1.08 6.22
N SER A 454 1.26 -1.49 6.01
CA SER A 454 0.35 -0.81 5.08
C SER A 454 0.05 0.63 5.53
N LEU A 455 -0.18 0.86 6.83
CA LEU A 455 -0.44 2.20 7.37
C LEU A 455 0.77 3.13 7.22
N VAL A 456 1.98 2.65 7.51
CA VAL A 456 3.23 3.42 7.34
C VAL A 456 3.41 3.82 5.87
N ARG A 457 3.15 2.90 4.93
CA ARG A 457 3.21 3.23 3.50
C ARG A 457 2.19 4.30 3.10
N VAL A 458 0.93 4.16 3.51
CA VAL A 458 -0.12 5.15 3.20
C VAL A 458 0.22 6.52 3.77
N LEU A 459 0.78 6.58 4.98
CA LEU A 459 1.17 7.84 5.61
C LEU A 459 2.40 8.48 4.94
N ALA A 460 3.36 7.66 4.49
CA ALA A 460 4.54 8.13 3.77
C ALA A 460 4.20 8.69 2.38
N THR A 461 3.27 8.07 1.64
CA THR A 461 2.85 8.59 0.32
C THR A 461 2.01 9.86 0.46
N ALA A 462 1.13 9.94 1.47
CA ALA A 462 0.30 11.12 1.71
C ALA A 462 1.10 12.37 2.12
N THR A 463 2.31 12.21 2.66
CA THR A 463 3.18 13.33 3.06
C THR A 463 4.17 13.77 1.97
N ALA A 464 4.45 12.91 0.98
CA ALA A 464 5.43 13.15 -0.07
C ALA A 464 4.85 13.77 -1.36
N THR A 465 3.55 13.70 -1.59
CA THR A 465 2.91 14.24 -2.80
C THR A 465 2.08 15.49 -2.48
N CYS A 466 2.04 16.43 -3.43
CA CYS A 466 1.14 17.59 -3.34
C CYS A 466 -0.14 17.37 -4.17
N GLY A 467 -0.04 16.58 -5.24
CA GLY A 467 -1.14 16.23 -6.13
C GLY A 467 -0.67 15.24 -7.21
N PRO A 468 -1.55 14.78 -8.09
CA PRO A 468 -1.17 13.93 -9.22
C PRO A 468 -0.11 14.61 -10.10
N GLY A 469 1.02 13.93 -10.33
CA GLY A 469 2.14 14.49 -11.10
C GLY A 469 2.96 15.56 -10.38
N ILE A 470 2.68 15.84 -9.10
CA ILE A 470 3.31 16.91 -8.31
C ILE A 470 3.82 16.35 -6.99
N TRP A 471 5.13 16.43 -6.78
CA TRP A 471 5.80 15.94 -5.58
C TRP A 471 6.25 17.10 -4.69
N ARG A 472 6.33 16.81 -3.39
CA ARG A 472 6.85 17.74 -2.40
C ARG A 472 8.36 17.57 -2.32
N THR A 473 9.10 18.67 -2.43
CA THR A 473 10.56 18.69 -2.31
C THR A 473 10.99 18.77 -0.85
N SER A 474 12.29 18.58 -0.59
CA SER A 474 12.87 18.77 0.76
C SER A 474 12.77 20.22 1.25
N THR A 475 12.64 21.21 0.36
CA THR A 475 12.39 22.61 0.71
C THR A 475 10.92 22.90 1.03
N GLY A 476 10.03 21.91 0.89
CA GLY A 476 8.59 22.04 1.11
C GLY A 476 7.81 22.53 -0.11
N GLU A 477 8.48 22.83 -1.21
CA GLU A 477 7.88 23.28 -2.48
C GLU A 477 7.15 22.12 -3.18
N CYS A 478 6.09 22.46 -3.91
CA CYS A 478 5.36 21.50 -4.75
C CYS A 478 5.78 21.69 -6.20
N VAL A 479 6.51 20.72 -6.75
CA VAL A 479 7.08 20.78 -8.11
C VAL A 479 6.62 19.59 -8.93
N GLY A 480 6.65 19.72 -10.26
CA GLY A 480 6.19 18.69 -11.19
C GLY A 480 5.26 19.24 -12.25
N VAL A 481 4.53 18.35 -12.93
CA VAL A 481 3.68 18.71 -14.07
C VAL A 481 2.22 18.42 -13.75
N SER A 482 1.45 19.48 -13.59
CA SER A 482 0.01 19.43 -13.34
C SER A 482 -0.79 19.27 -14.64
N GLU A 483 -1.83 18.44 -14.59
CA GLU A 483 -2.80 18.24 -15.68
C GLU A 483 -4.06 19.10 -15.56
N GLY A 484 -4.19 19.85 -14.45
CA GLY A 484 -5.29 20.80 -14.23
C GLY A 484 -5.54 21.06 -12.74
N GLY A 485 -5.96 22.28 -12.42
CA GLY A 485 -6.53 22.66 -11.12
C GLY A 485 -5.61 22.63 -9.89
N PHE A 486 -4.28 22.70 -10.07
CA PHE A 486 -3.34 22.82 -8.95
C PHE A 486 -2.82 24.24 -8.80
N ASP A 487 -3.04 24.83 -7.62
CA ASP A 487 -2.57 26.17 -7.29
C ASP A 487 -1.17 26.12 -6.67
N PHE A 488 -0.15 26.42 -7.49
CA PHE A 488 1.25 26.39 -7.04
C PHE A 488 1.59 27.52 -6.05
N ALA A 489 0.93 28.67 -6.19
CA ALA A 489 1.06 29.80 -5.29
C ALA A 489 -0.25 30.61 -5.23
N PRO A 490 -0.63 31.17 -4.07
CA PRO A 490 -1.85 31.97 -3.94
C PRO A 490 -1.93 33.15 -4.92
N HIS A 491 -0.79 33.79 -5.22
CA HIS A 491 -0.70 34.88 -6.20
C HIS A 491 -1.18 34.42 -7.59
N LEU A 492 -0.82 33.20 -8.01
CA LEU A 492 -1.13 32.70 -9.35
C LEU A 492 -2.52 32.06 -9.47
N ALA A 493 -3.20 31.76 -8.36
CA ALA A 493 -4.45 31.00 -8.35
C ALA A 493 -5.53 31.56 -9.32
N PRO A 494 -5.76 32.89 -9.44
CA PRO A 494 -6.76 33.41 -10.37
C PRO A 494 -6.48 33.06 -11.84
N VAL A 495 -5.23 33.22 -12.29
CA VAL A 495 -4.87 32.93 -13.69
C VAL A 495 -4.76 31.43 -13.95
N LEU A 496 -4.28 30.64 -12.99
CA LEU A 496 -4.23 29.18 -13.09
C LEU A 496 -5.66 28.60 -13.17
N GLY A 497 -6.59 29.14 -12.39
CA GLY A 497 -8.01 28.78 -12.45
C GLY A 497 -8.65 29.10 -13.81
N LEU A 498 -8.27 30.21 -14.45
CA LEU A 498 -8.74 30.53 -15.80
C LEU A 498 -8.19 29.54 -16.84
N ILE A 499 -6.90 29.22 -16.79
CA ILE A 499 -6.30 28.23 -17.70
C ILE A 499 -6.95 26.85 -17.51
N ASP A 500 -7.24 26.45 -16.27
CA ASP A 500 -7.96 25.20 -15.99
C ASP A 500 -9.39 25.22 -16.56
N LEU A 501 -10.11 26.34 -16.43
CA LEU A 501 -11.44 26.52 -17.04
C LEU A 501 -11.38 26.43 -18.56
N GLN A 502 -10.41 27.09 -19.19
CA GLN A 502 -10.21 27.09 -20.64
C GLN A 502 -9.81 25.68 -21.14
N ASN A 503 -8.91 24.98 -20.44
CA ASN A 503 -8.59 23.58 -20.72
C ASN A 503 -9.83 22.68 -20.70
N ARG A 504 -10.69 22.81 -19.68
CA ARG A 504 -11.93 22.04 -19.59
C ARG A 504 -12.90 22.38 -20.71
N THR A 505 -12.96 23.66 -21.11
CA THR A 505 -13.78 24.12 -22.23
C THR A 505 -13.33 23.48 -23.54
N ILE A 506 -12.02 23.41 -23.79
CA ILE A 506 -11.44 22.78 -24.98
C ILE A 506 -11.71 21.27 -24.98
N LEU A 507 -11.52 20.59 -23.85
CA LEU A 507 -11.80 19.16 -23.76
C LEU A 507 -13.28 18.83 -23.95
N ALA A 508 -14.18 19.70 -23.49
CA ALA A 508 -15.62 19.53 -23.62
C ALA A 508 -16.15 19.88 -25.03
N SER A 509 -15.43 20.68 -25.81
CA SER A 509 -15.87 21.13 -27.15
C SER A 509 -15.85 19.99 -28.17
N GLY A 510 -14.96 19.01 -28.00
CA GLY A 510 -14.72 17.94 -28.97
C GLY A 510 -13.98 18.39 -30.23
N HIS A 511 -13.56 19.66 -30.30
CA HIS A 511 -12.76 20.19 -31.41
C HIS A 511 -11.31 19.67 -31.35
N PRO A 512 -10.59 19.63 -32.49
CA PRO A 512 -9.16 19.32 -32.51
C PRO A 512 -8.37 20.26 -31.60
N TYR A 513 -7.42 19.71 -30.84
CA TYR A 513 -6.54 20.48 -29.98
C TYR A 513 -5.12 19.91 -29.94
N ALA A 514 -4.18 20.76 -29.57
CA ALA A 514 -2.81 20.38 -29.24
C ALA A 514 -2.49 20.82 -27.81
N THR A 515 -1.66 20.03 -27.12
CA THR A 515 -1.27 20.28 -25.74
C THR A 515 0.12 20.92 -25.70
N VAL A 516 0.22 22.07 -25.05
CA VAL A 516 1.44 22.83 -24.82
C VAL A 516 1.79 22.77 -23.34
N VAL A 517 3.06 22.54 -23.01
CA VAL A 517 3.52 22.60 -21.63
C VAL A 517 4.09 23.98 -21.35
N TYR A 518 3.48 24.73 -20.44
CA TYR A 518 4.11 25.94 -19.90
C TYR A 518 5.06 25.56 -18.75
N PHE A 519 6.33 25.90 -18.90
CA PHE A 519 7.40 25.48 -18.00
C PHE A 519 7.99 26.70 -17.27
N GLY A 520 7.72 26.83 -15.97
CA GLY A 520 8.07 28.02 -15.19
C GLY A 520 8.40 27.74 -13.73
N LYS A 521 8.78 28.79 -13.00
CA LYS A 521 9.07 28.76 -11.55
C LYS A 521 7.87 29.28 -10.74
N MET A 522 6.81 28.46 -10.65
CA MET A 522 5.53 28.86 -10.05
C MET A 522 5.51 28.79 -8.51
N THR A 523 6.64 28.47 -7.86
CA THR A 523 6.81 28.54 -6.41
C THR A 523 7.98 29.43 -6.03
N THR A 524 7.90 30.00 -4.83
CA THR A 524 9.01 30.73 -4.21
C THR A 524 9.60 29.89 -3.10
N SER A 525 10.92 29.99 -2.90
CA SER A 525 11.51 29.58 -1.64
C SER A 525 11.20 30.71 -0.66
N GLY A 526 10.69 30.42 0.55
CA GLY A 526 10.32 31.45 1.55
C GLY A 526 11.48 32.33 2.06
N SER A 527 12.60 32.40 1.34
CA SER A 527 13.78 33.21 1.57
C SER A 527 13.84 34.48 0.70
N SER A 528 12.83 34.75 -0.13
CA SER A 528 12.73 36.01 -0.88
C SER A 528 12.73 37.17 0.11
N GLN A 529 13.79 37.98 0.09
CA GLN A 529 13.95 39.14 0.96
C GLN A 529 12.71 40.03 0.87
N ALA A 530 12.01 40.18 1.99
CA ALA A 530 10.84 41.04 2.09
C ALA A 530 11.21 42.46 1.66
N GLY A 531 10.52 43.01 0.65
CA GLY A 531 10.35 44.46 0.54
C GLY A 531 10.47 45.17 -0.81
N ALA A 532 10.75 44.53 -1.95
CA ALA A 532 10.83 45.31 -3.22
C ALA A 532 10.29 44.63 -4.50
N TYR A 533 10.37 43.31 -4.64
CA TYR A 533 9.98 42.63 -5.88
C TYR A 533 9.51 41.20 -5.62
N ASP A 534 8.33 40.83 -6.13
CA ASP A 534 7.81 39.46 -6.09
C ASP A 534 8.21 38.71 -7.37
N PRO A 535 9.07 37.68 -7.30
CA PRO A 535 9.52 36.94 -8.47
C PRO A 535 8.41 36.17 -9.20
N LEU A 536 7.21 36.07 -8.64
CA LEU A 536 6.05 35.47 -9.30
C LEU A 536 5.33 36.45 -10.24
N THR A 537 5.61 37.75 -10.18
CA THR A 537 4.94 38.76 -11.02
C THR A 537 5.23 38.56 -12.51
N ASP A 538 6.46 38.19 -12.85
CA ASP A 538 6.85 37.84 -14.23
C ASP A 538 6.09 36.60 -14.72
N ILE A 539 6.03 35.56 -13.88
CA ILE A 539 5.31 34.31 -14.16
C ILE A 539 3.80 34.53 -14.27
N HIS A 540 3.24 35.41 -13.44
CA HIS A 540 1.85 35.83 -13.55
C HIS A 540 1.59 36.51 -14.90
N GLY A 541 2.51 37.35 -15.36
CA GLY A 541 2.51 37.91 -16.71
C GLY A 541 2.48 36.83 -17.78
N GLU A 542 3.47 35.93 -17.80
CA GLU A 542 3.54 34.87 -18.81
C GLU A 542 2.26 34.02 -18.86
N LEU A 543 1.75 33.60 -17.70
CA LEU A 543 0.50 32.84 -17.60
C LEU A 543 -0.71 33.63 -18.11
N ALA A 544 -0.79 34.93 -17.82
CA ALA A 544 -1.85 35.80 -18.33
C ALA A 544 -1.81 35.91 -19.86
N GLY A 545 -0.62 36.05 -20.43
CA GLY A 545 -0.41 36.02 -21.89
C GLY A 545 -0.86 34.71 -22.53
N ILE A 546 -0.52 33.58 -21.90
CA ILE A 546 -0.94 32.25 -22.36
C ILE A 546 -2.46 32.07 -22.27
N ALA A 547 -3.08 32.54 -21.19
CA ALA A 547 -4.54 32.50 -21.03
C ALA A 547 -5.26 33.35 -22.08
N LEU A 548 -4.69 34.50 -22.47
CA LEU A 548 -5.21 35.33 -23.57
C LEU A 548 -5.06 34.62 -24.92
N ALA A 549 -3.91 33.99 -25.20
CA ALA A 549 -3.71 33.19 -26.41
C ALA A 549 -4.73 32.05 -26.49
N GLN A 550 -4.93 31.32 -25.38
CA GLN A 550 -5.88 30.22 -25.28
C GLN A 550 -7.32 30.70 -25.50
N GLY A 551 -7.72 31.82 -24.88
CA GLY A 551 -9.04 32.41 -25.05
C GLY A 551 -9.33 32.79 -26.50
N ARG A 552 -8.36 33.41 -27.19
CA ARG A 552 -8.50 33.78 -28.60
C ARG A 552 -8.65 32.57 -29.52
N LEU A 553 -7.94 31.48 -29.26
CA LEU A 553 -8.08 30.23 -30.02
C LEU A 553 -9.44 29.55 -29.78
N ILE A 554 -10.01 29.71 -28.58
CA ILE A 554 -11.38 29.25 -28.30
C ILE A 554 -12.40 30.10 -29.06
N GLU A 555 -12.31 31.42 -28.96
CA GLU A 555 -13.25 32.38 -29.57
C GLU A 555 -13.26 32.30 -31.10
N ASN A 556 -12.10 32.09 -31.72
CA ASN A 556 -11.96 32.06 -33.18
C ASN A 556 -12.30 30.71 -33.82
N ASN A 557 -12.54 29.66 -33.02
CA ASN A 557 -12.74 28.29 -33.53
C ASN A 557 -14.19 27.82 -33.43
N THR A 558 -15.13 28.64 -33.92
CA THR A 558 -16.58 28.36 -33.81
C THR A 558 -17.06 27.20 -34.67
N ASP A 559 -16.35 26.89 -35.76
CA ASP A 559 -16.65 25.79 -36.69
C ASP A 559 -15.80 24.53 -36.45
N GLY A 560 -14.84 24.59 -35.52
CA GLY A 560 -13.92 23.50 -35.20
C GLY A 560 -12.83 23.24 -36.25
N SER A 561 -12.60 24.16 -37.18
CA SER A 561 -11.62 24.03 -38.27
C SER A 561 -10.16 24.26 -37.83
N LEU A 562 -9.94 24.93 -36.69
CA LEU A 562 -8.63 25.28 -36.15
C LEU A 562 -8.27 24.43 -34.93
N LEU A 563 -6.97 24.30 -34.65
CA LEU A 563 -6.49 23.69 -33.42
C LEU A 563 -6.69 24.62 -32.22
N GLN A 564 -7.29 24.09 -31.16
CA GLN A 564 -7.28 24.73 -29.85
C GLN A 564 -6.01 24.38 -29.06
N MET A 565 -5.63 25.20 -28.08
CA MET A 565 -4.43 24.99 -27.26
C MET A 565 -4.82 24.56 -25.85
N ARG A 566 -4.54 23.32 -25.47
CA ARG A 566 -4.58 22.86 -24.07
C ARG A 566 -3.24 23.15 -23.40
N VAL A 567 -3.23 23.59 -22.14
CA VAL A 567 -2.00 23.95 -21.42
C VAL A 567 -1.77 23.02 -20.23
N LEU A 568 -0.61 22.37 -20.15
CA LEU A 568 -0.13 21.70 -18.93
C LEU A 568 0.86 22.60 -18.20
N LEU A 569 0.82 22.61 -16.89
CA LEU A 569 1.62 23.51 -16.05
C LEU A 569 2.77 22.72 -15.43
N ALA A 570 4.00 23.04 -15.81
CA ALA A 570 5.21 22.43 -15.28
C ALA A 570 5.94 23.41 -14.34
N ASN A 571 5.83 23.17 -13.03
CA ASN A 571 6.54 23.96 -12.03
C ASN A 571 7.92 23.37 -11.73
N ALA A 572 8.96 24.13 -12.05
CA ALA A 572 10.36 23.80 -11.84
C ALA A 572 10.92 24.17 -10.45
N GLY A 573 10.07 24.71 -9.58
CA GLY A 573 10.47 25.24 -8.29
C GLY A 573 11.15 26.60 -8.37
N ALA A 574 11.43 27.19 -7.22
CA ALA A 574 12.14 28.46 -7.11
C ALA A 574 13.51 28.39 -7.80
N ASP A 575 13.86 29.47 -8.53
CA ASP A 575 15.11 29.59 -9.28
C ASP A 575 15.35 28.46 -10.30
N PHE A 576 14.29 27.76 -10.73
CA PHE A 576 14.36 26.60 -11.62
C PHE A 576 15.20 25.43 -11.06
N ARG A 577 15.35 25.33 -9.73
CA ARG A 577 16.23 24.34 -9.08
C ARG A 577 15.93 22.90 -9.50
N TYR A 578 14.66 22.57 -9.75
CA TYR A 578 14.21 21.23 -10.12
C TYR A 578 13.87 21.11 -11.61
N ALA A 579 14.30 22.06 -12.45
CA ALA A 579 13.95 22.10 -13.87
C ALA A 579 14.39 20.84 -14.63
N GLN A 580 15.55 20.26 -14.32
CA GLN A 580 15.98 19.04 -14.99
C GLN A 580 15.08 17.83 -14.63
N ASP A 581 14.64 17.73 -13.37
CA ASP A 581 13.72 16.67 -12.93
C ASP A 581 12.35 16.83 -13.57
N VAL A 582 11.83 18.06 -13.58
CA VAL A 582 10.53 18.37 -14.18
C VAL A 582 10.57 18.20 -15.71
N ALA A 583 11.70 18.49 -16.37
CA ALA A 583 11.88 18.22 -17.79
C ALA A 583 11.81 16.72 -18.12
N ARG A 584 12.39 15.86 -17.29
CA ARG A 584 12.25 14.39 -17.45
C ARG A 584 10.79 13.95 -17.31
N GLU A 585 10.07 14.53 -16.37
CA GLU A 585 8.63 14.28 -16.20
C GLU A 585 7.80 14.79 -17.40
N THR A 586 8.13 15.97 -17.92
CA THR A 586 7.52 16.52 -19.15
C THR A 586 7.76 15.60 -20.35
N VAL A 587 8.98 15.07 -20.51
CA VAL A 587 9.30 14.10 -21.55
C VAL A 587 8.46 12.84 -21.40
N ARG A 588 8.36 12.28 -20.19
CA ARG A 588 7.52 11.11 -19.92
C ARG A 588 6.05 11.36 -20.30
N LYS A 589 5.52 12.52 -19.91
CA LYS A 589 4.14 12.92 -20.26
C LYS A 589 3.95 13.08 -21.77
N ALA A 590 4.93 13.59 -22.50
CA ALA A 590 4.86 13.66 -23.97
C ALA A 590 5.02 12.30 -24.67
N GLU A 591 5.49 11.27 -23.96
CA GLU A 591 5.48 9.88 -24.43
C GLU A 591 4.14 9.20 -24.14
N GLU A 592 3.48 9.56 -23.03
CA GLU A 592 2.18 9.03 -22.62
C GLU A 592 0.99 9.70 -23.33
N ASP A 593 1.05 11.03 -23.52
CA ASP A 593 0.03 11.84 -24.20
C ASP A 593 0.60 12.39 -25.52
N PRO A 594 0.22 11.81 -26.67
CA PRO A 594 0.75 12.22 -27.96
C PRO A 594 0.22 13.58 -28.42
N THR A 595 -0.78 14.18 -27.73
CA THR A 595 -1.23 15.55 -28.01
C THR A 595 -0.23 16.60 -27.55
N VAL A 596 0.75 16.25 -26.70
CA VAL A 596 1.79 17.17 -26.25
C VAL A 596 2.74 17.49 -27.40
N ILE A 597 2.65 18.71 -27.93
CA ILE A 597 3.41 19.13 -29.12
C ILE A 597 4.70 19.88 -28.83
N GLY A 598 4.83 20.48 -27.64
CA GLY A 598 5.96 21.34 -27.33
C GLY A 598 5.87 22.03 -25.97
N VAL A 599 6.92 22.78 -25.66
CA VAL A 599 7.10 23.50 -24.40
C VAL A 599 7.28 24.99 -24.69
N ILE A 600 6.65 25.84 -23.88
CA ILE A 600 6.90 27.29 -23.83
C ILE A 600 7.27 27.71 -22.40
N GLY A 601 7.97 28.82 -22.25
CA GLY A 601 8.42 29.34 -20.93
C GLY A 601 9.93 29.30 -20.83
N LEU A 602 10.47 28.72 -19.74
CA LEU A 602 11.92 28.63 -19.51
C LEU A 602 12.63 30.00 -19.62
N GLY A 603 11.94 31.07 -19.22
CA GLY A 603 12.34 32.47 -19.47
C GLY A 603 13.60 32.97 -18.75
N GLU A 604 14.34 32.12 -18.04
CA GLU A 604 15.55 32.53 -17.32
C GLU A 604 16.82 31.86 -17.84
N SER A 605 17.86 32.66 -18.05
CA SER A 605 19.19 32.16 -18.40
C SER A 605 19.92 31.57 -17.18
N ARG A 606 19.58 30.33 -16.81
CA ARG A 606 20.23 29.60 -15.72
C ARG A 606 20.83 28.28 -16.16
N THR A 607 21.79 27.80 -15.40
CA THR A 607 22.39 26.47 -15.59
C THR A 607 21.37 25.34 -15.52
N HIS A 608 20.41 25.41 -14.58
CA HIS A 608 19.34 24.43 -14.47
C HIS A 608 18.35 24.47 -15.64
N VAL A 609 18.08 25.65 -16.20
CA VAL A 609 17.24 25.82 -17.41
C VAL A 609 17.94 25.21 -18.62
N ARG A 610 19.25 25.45 -18.80
CA ARG A 610 20.05 24.77 -19.83
C ARG A 610 19.96 23.25 -19.71
N ALA A 611 20.10 22.70 -18.50
CA ALA A 611 19.97 21.27 -18.27
C ALA A 611 18.56 20.73 -18.62
N ALA A 612 17.50 21.50 -18.35
CA ALA A 612 16.14 21.15 -18.77
C ALA A 612 15.99 21.13 -20.29
N ILE A 613 16.51 22.14 -20.99
CA ILE A 613 16.51 22.21 -22.47
C ILE A 613 17.24 21.00 -23.07
N GLU A 614 18.38 20.61 -22.49
CA GLU A 614 19.11 19.41 -22.90
C GLU A 614 18.25 18.14 -22.77
N GLU A 615 17.51 17.96 -21.67
CA GLU A 615 16.65 16.80 -21.45
C GLU A 615 15.44 16.78 -22.40
N LEU A 616 14.75 17.91 -22.57
CA LEU A 616 13.62 18.06 -23.51
C LEU A 616 14.09 17.76 -24.96
N GLY A 617 15.29 18.19 -25.30
CA GLY A 617 15.92 17.95 -26.60
C GLY A 617 16.22 16.48 -26.89
N ARG A 618 16.36 15.61 -25.88
CA ARG A 618 16.64 14.17 -26.10
C ARG A 618 15.53 13.44 -26.84
N LYS A 619 14.30 13.97 -26.79
CA LYS A 619 13.14 13.45 -27.52
C LYS A 619 12.63 14.44 -28.58
N ALA A 620 13.49 15.38 -28.98
CA ALA A 620 13.18 16.39 -29.98
C ALA A 620 11.87 17.15 -29.70
N LEU A 621 11.54 17.37 -28.42
CA LEU A 621 10.37 18.16 -28.06
C LEU A 621 10.69 19.63 -28.40
N PRO A 622 9.89 20.31 -29.24
CA PRO A 622 10.05 21.73 -29.51
C PRO A 622 9.94 22.56 -28.24
N VAL A 623 10.86 23.50 -28.06
CA VAL A 623 10.91 24.41 -26.91
C VAL A 623 11.05 25.84 -27.42
N ILE A 624 10.08 26.70 -27.11
CA ILE A 624 10.19 28.14 -27.33
C ILE A 624 10.45 28.83 -25.99
N SER A 625 11.66 29.38 -25.83
CA SER A 625 11.98 30.18 -24.65
C SER A 625 11.38 31.57 -24.78
N THR A 626 10.67 32.05 -23.76
CA THR A 626 9.98 33.34 -23.77
C THR A 626 10.96 34.51 -23.69
N THR A 627 11.68 34.65 -22.59
CA THR A 627 12.46 35.86 -22.26
C THR A 627 13.95 35.62 -22.03
N ALA A 628 14.45 34.37 -22.11
CA ALA A 628 15.87 34.10 -21.89
C ALA A 628 16.76 34.61 -23.03
N THR A 629 17.75 35.45 -22.70
CA THR A 629 18.62 36.17 -23.65
C THR A 629 20.04 35.61 -23.77
N PHE A 630 20.43 34.62 -22.96
CA PHE A 630 21.78 34.06 -23.02
C PHE A 630 22.02 33.27 -24.32
N ASP A 631 23.04 33.67 -25.09
CA ASP A 631 23.30 33.18 -26.46
C ASP A 631 23.41 31.66 -26.60
N ASP A 632 23.91 31.00 -25.55
CA ASP A 632 24.38 29.62 -25.56
C ASP A 632 23.55 28.71 -24.63
N LEU A 633 22.29 29.06 -24.40
CA LEU A 633 21.37 28.25 -23.59
C LEU A 633 21.02 26.90 -24.23
N ASP A 634 21.25 26.77 -25.54
CA ASP A 634 21.10 25.56 -26.34
C ASP A 634 22.37 24.70 -26.42
N LEU A 635 23.51 25.15 -25.88
CA LEU A 635 24.75 24.37 -25.90
C LEU A 635 24.72 23.24 -24.87
N ARG A 636 24.93 22.02 -25.35
CA ARG A 636 25.07 20.83 -24.52
C ARG A 636 26.44 20.77 -23.88
N VAL A 637 26.49 20.68 -22.55
CA VAL A 637 27.75 20.70 -21.79
C VAL A 637 28.66 19.52 -22.15
N ARG A 638 28.10 18.35 -22.45
CA ARG A 638 28.86 17.11 -22.66
C ARG A 638 29.67 17.08 -23.96
N ASP A 639 29.12 17.61 -25.06
CA ASP A 639 29.65 17.45 -26.42
C ASP A 639 29.76 18.76 -27.21
N GLY A 640 29.34 19.89 -26.62
CA GLY A 640 29.37 21.21 -27.25
C GLY A 640 28.39 21.38 -28.41
N ARG A 641 27.50 20.40 -28.65
CA ARG A 641 26.49 20.49 -29.73
C ARG A 641 25.29 21.30 -29.28
N ARG A 642 24.66 21.98 -30.22
CA ARG A 642 23.41 22.74 -30.00
C ARG A 642 22.20 21.82 -29.97
N VAL A 643 21.22 22.10 -29.13
CA VAL A 643 19.92 21.41 -29.08
C VAL A 643 19.05 21.87 -30.25
N PRO A 644 18.74 21.01 -31.24
CA PRO A 644 18.04 21.45 -32.46
C PRO A 644 16.59 21.88 -32.24
N SER A 645 15.95 21.39 -31.18
CA SER A 645 14.55 21.66 -30.87
C SER A 645 14.34 22.89 -29.96
N PHE A 646 15.38 23.70 -29.73
CA PHE A 646 15.29 24.91 -28.91
C PHE A 646 15.27 26.18 -29.76
N PHE A 647 14.30 27.05 -29.49
CA PHE A 647 14.05 28.29 -30.21
C PHE A 647 13.91 29.46 -29.21
N PRO A 648 14.96 30.27 -29.01
CA PRO A 648 14.88 31.49 -28.21
C PRO A 648 14.07 32.56 -28.93
N LEU A 649 12.97 33.01 -28.30
CA LEU A 649 12.16 34.12 -28.79
C LEU A 649 12.81 35.48 -28.51
N ALA A 650 13.51 35.63 -27.38
CA ALA A 650 14.19 36.86 -27.03
C ALA A 650 15.50 37.04 -27.85
N PRO A 651 15.90 38.29 -28.18
CA PRO A 651 17.19 38.56 -28.79
C PRO A 651 18.37 38.15 -27.88
N PRO A 652 19.49 37.67 -28.45
CA PRO A 652 20.65 37.26 -27.66
C PRO A 652 21.37 38.45 -27.01
N ASN A 653 22.03 38.21 -25.87
CA ASN A 653 22.85 39.18 -25.14
C ASN A 653 23.90 39.85 -26.03
N SER A 654 24.48 39.12 -26.99
CA SER A 654 25.44 39.72 -27.95
C SER A 654 24.81 40.85 -28.76
N ARG A 655 23.57 40.67 -29.21
CA ARG A 655 22.83 41.70 -29.93
C ARG A 655 22.38 42.83 -29.00
N LEU A 656 21.84 42.49 -27.82
CA LEU A 656 21.40 43.48 -26.83
C LEU A 656 22.55 44.40 -26.40
N ALA A 657 23.72 43.83 -26.11
CA ALA A 657 24.91 44.57 -25.73
C ALA A 657 25.43 45.49 -26.84
N ALA A 658 25.49 44.99 -28.09
CA ALA A 658 25.94 45.77 -29.24
C ALA A 658 25.02 46.98 -29.49
N VAL A 659 23.71 46.75 -29.48
CA VAL A 659 22.71 47.81 -29.68
C VAL A 659 22.76 48.83 -28.54
N ALA A 660 22.82 48.37 -27.28
CA ALA A 660 22.90 49.25 -26.12
C ALA A 660 24.19 50.09 -26.12
N ALA A 661 25.33 49.51 -26.46
CA ALA A 661 26.60 50.22 -26.57
C ALA A 661 26.58 51.26 -27.70
N GLY A 662 26.01 50.91 -28.86
CA GLY A 662 25.86 51.85 -29.96
C GLY A 662 24.95 53.03 -29.63
N TRP A 663 23.85 52.80 -28.91
CA TRP A 663 23.00 53.89 -28.41
C TRP A 663 23.65 54.72 -27.30
N ALA A 664 24.46 54.10 -26.44
CA ALA A 664 25.26 54.83 -25.46
C ALA A 664 26.25 55.81 -26.13
N HIS A 665 26.92 55.37 -27.20
CA HIS A 665 27.82 56.22 -27.99
C HIS A 665 27.08 57.32 -28.75
N ALA A 666 25.95 57.01 -29.38
CA ALA A 666 25.17 57.98 -30.14
C ALA A 666 24.48 59.03 -29.24
N GLY A 667 24.11 58.63 -28.02
CA GLY A 667 23.26 59.42 -27.14
C GLY A 667 21.82 59.56 -27.67
N VAL A 668 21.05 60.41 -26.98
CA VAL A 668 19.65 60.72 -27.33
C VAL A 668 19.46 62.24 -27.28
N PRO A 669 19.91 63.00 -28.32
CA PRO A 669 19.90 64.46 -28.31
C PRO A 669 18.53 65.08 -28.06
N GLU A 670 17.45 64.50 -28.60
CA GLU A 670 16.06 64.93 -28.37
C GLU A 670 15.61 64.80 -26.90
N ARG A 671 16.32 63.99 -26.11
CA ARG A 671 16.15 63.87 -24.65
C ARG A 671 17.26 64.53 -23.85
N LYS A 672 18.11 65.34 -24.50
CA LYS A 672 19.28 66.01 -23.90
C LYS A 672 20.28 65.03 -23.28
N VAL A 673 20.35 63.81 -23.81
CA VAL A 673 21.36 62.82 -23.43
C VAL A 673 22.48 62.87 -24.46
N ARG A 674 23.70 63.19 -24.02
CA ARG A 674 24.89 63.19 -24.89
C ARG A 674 25.42 61.77 -25.06
N GLY A 675 26.19 61.54 -26.13
CA GLY A 675 26.97 60.33 -26.29
C GLY A 675 27.98 60.15 -25.15
N ALA A 676 28.16 58.92 -24.69
CA ALA A 676 29.06 58.56 -23.61
C ALA A 676 30.44 58.13 -24.16
N GLY A 677 31.53 58.73 -23.65
CA GLY A 677 32.89 58.27 -23.91
C GLY A 677 33.43 57.36 -22.79
N THR A 678 32.79 57.40 -21.62
CA THR A 678 33.15 56.57 -20.45
C THR A 678 31.91 55.92 -19.85
N ALA A 679 32.03 54.65 -19.47
CA ALA A 679 30.96 53.89 -18.84
C ALA A 679 31.46 53.08 -17.64
N LYS A 680 30.72 53.12 -16.53
CA LYS A 680 30.87 52.14 -15.44
C LYS A 680 29.84 51.04 -15.62
N VAL A 681 30.29 49.81 -15.79
CA VAL A 681 29.44 48.66 -16.12
C VAL A 681 29.26 47.82 -14.87
N PHE A 682 28.10 47.91 -14.23
CA PHE A 682 27.78 47.14 -13.03
C PHE A 682 27.32 45.73 -13.42
N ILE A 683 28.09 44.73 -13.01
CA ILE A 683 27.95 43.33 -13.42
C ILE A 683 27.56 42.47 -12.23
N ASP A 684 26.37 41.86 -12.28
CA ASP A 684 26.00 40.81 -11.34
C ASP A 684 26.91 39.59 -11.55
N SER A 685 27.67 39.25 -10.49
CA SER A 685 28.64 38.17 -10.47
C SER A 685 28.19 37.00 -9.58
N THR A 686 26.87 36.84 -9.36
CA THR A 686 26.30 35.66 -8.70
C THR A 686 26.48 34.40 -9.57
N THR A 687 26.88 33.29 -8.95
CA THR A 687 27.46 32.14 -9.67
C THR A 687 26.45 31.26 -10.42
N THR A 688 25.16 31.42 -10.17
CA THR A 688 24.09 30.56 -10.75
C THR A 688 23.29 31.25 -11.86
N ASP A 689 23.49 32.55 -12.05
CA ASP A 689 22.88 33.34 -13.10
C ASP A 689 23.86 33.50 -14.27
N LEU A 690 23.39 33.22 -15.49
CA LEU A 690 24.22 33.33 -16.69
C LEU A 690 24.10 34.71 -17.35
N ILE A 691 23.13 35.56 -16.97
CA ILE A 691 22.90 36.85 -17.64
C ILE A 691 23.97 37.87 -17.30
N GLY A 692 24.11 38.25 -16.03
CA GLY A 692 24.84 39.45 -15.64
C GLY A 692 26.28 39.49 -16.14
N THR A 693 27.04 38.42 -15.88
CA THR A 693 28.45 38.31 -16.30
C THR A 693 28.61 38.28 -17.82
N ASP A 694 27.75 37.55 -18.54
CA ASP A 694 27.81 37.44 -20.00
C ASP A 694 27.43 38.77 -20.69
N LEU A 695 26.29 39.35 -20.31
CA LEU A 695 25.80 40.62 -20.84
C LEU A 695 26.77 41.77 -20.55
N GLY A 696 27.26 41.86 -19.31
CA GLY A 696 28.21 42.89 -18.92
C GLY A 696 29.54 42.79 -19.68
N ALA A 697 30.08 41.58 -19.85
CA ALA A 697 31.29 41.36 -20.62
C ALA A 697 31.10 41.74 -22.11
N LYS A 698 29.96 41.37 -22.71
CA LYS A 698 29.62 41.73 -24.09
C LYS A 698 29.43 43.23 -24.25
N PHE A 699 28.81 43.92 -23.29
CA PHE A 699 28.68 45.37 -23.32
C PHE A 699 30.03 46.06 -23.24
N VAL A 700 30.92 45.64 -22.33
CA VAL A 700 32.28 46.18 -22.23
C VAL A 700 33.04 45.99 -23.55
N ALA A 701 32.93 44.82 -24.18
CA ALA A 701 33.55 44.55 -25.47
C ALA A 701 32.98 45.43 -26.60
N ALA A 702 31.65 45.57 -26.68
CA ALA A 702 30.98 46.36 -27.70
C ALA A 702 31.17 47.88 -27.50
N PHE A 703 31.24 48.35 -26.26
CA PHE A 703 31.49 49.75 -25.95
C PHE A 703 32.95 50.13 -26.24
N GLY A 704 33.89 49.21 -25.99
CA GLY A 704 35.31 49.41 -26.25
C GLY A 704 36.03 50.24 -25.17
N PRO A 705 37.10 50.96 -25.53
CA PRO A 705 37.87 51.78 -24.58
C PRO A 705 36.97 52.79 -23.85
N GLY A 706 37.09 52.86 -22.53
CA GLY A 706 36.29 53.75 -21.68
C GLY A 706 35.19 53.03 -20.87
N ALA A 707 34.89 51.77 -21.18
CA ALA A 707 34.05 50.92 -20.32
C ALA A 707 34.89 50.22 -19.23
N GLU A 708 34.55 50.43 -17.96
CA GLU A 708 35.19 49.79 -16.81
C GLU A 708 34.19 48.88 -16.07
N PRO A 709 34.51 47.57 -15.90
CA PRO A 709 33.64 46.64 -15.20
C PRO A 709 33.69 46.84 -13.68
N VAL A 710 32.51 46.87 -13.05
CA VAL A 710 32.30 46.95 -11.61
C VAL A 710 31.48 45.73 -11.20
N ARG A 711 32.13 44.74 -10.59
CA ARG A 711 31.47 43.51 -10.14
C ARG A 711 30.84 43.68 -8.78
N TYR A 712 29.66 43.09 -8.60
CA TYR A 712 28.96 43.06 -7.31
C TYR A 712 28.27 41.69 -7.12
N HIS A 713 27.96 41.35 -5.87
CA HIS A 713 27.29 40.08 -5.53
C HIS A 713 25.96 40.29 -4.82
N HIS A 714 25.81 41.41 -4.11
CA HIS A 714 24.65 41.72 -3.31
C HIS A 714 24.26 43.20 -3.42
N ALA A 715 22.97 43.50 -3.23
CA ALA A 715 22.47 44.88 -3.25
C ALA A 715 23.15 45.80 -2.20
N ARG A 716 23.61 45.24 -1.08
CA ARG A 716 24.36 45.98 -0.05
C ARG A 716 25.73 46.49 -0.50
N ASP A 717 26.24 45.99 -1.63
CA ASP A 717 27.54 46.40 -2.16
C ASP A 717 27.44 47.76 -2.88
N PHE A 718 26.25 48.15 -3.37
CA PHE A 718 26.05 49.33 -4.21
C PHE A 718 26.52 50.65 -3.56
N PRO A 719 26.22 50.97 -2.29
CA PRO A 719 26.65 52.24 -1.69
C PRO A 719 28.17 52.47 -1.79
N ALA A 720 28.97 51.44 -1.50
CA ALA A 720 30.43 51.52 -1.58
C ALA A 720 30.93 51.60 -3.02
N LEU A 721 30.39 50.77 -3.91
CA LEU A 721 30.80 50.70 -5.33
C LEU A 721 30.44 51.98 -6.09
N VAL A 722 29.24 52.52 -5.86
CA VAL A 722 28.79 53.78 -6.45
C VAL A 722 29.59 54.95 -5.91
N THR A 723 29.85 55.01 -4.59
CA THR A 723 30.72 56.06 -4.01
C THR A 723 32.10 56.05 -4.66
N LYS A 724 32.70 54.87 -4.85
CA LYS A 724 33.98 54.72 -5.55
C LYS A 724 33.91 55.18 -7.01
N ALA A 725 32.84 54.84 -7.72
CA ALA A 725 32.63 55.24 -9.12
C ALA A 725 32.46 56.76 -9.27
N CYS A 726 31.76 57.41 -8.33
CA CYS A 726 31.53 58.85 -8.34
C CYS A 726 32.69 59.67 -7.75
N GLY A 727 33.56 59.08 -6.94
CA GLY A 727 34.70 59.75 -6.30
C GLY A 727 35.94 59.95 -7.19
N GLN A 728 35.88 59.58 -8.47
CA GLN A 728 36.98 59.80 -9.42
C GLN A 728 37.04 61.28 -9.85
N LYS A 729 38.21 61.77 -10.33
CA LYS A 729 38.41 63.18 -10.75
C LYS A 729 37.37 63.67 -11.77
N THR A 730 36.85 62.76 -12.58
CA THR A 730 35.79 62.98 -13.56
C THR A 730 34.72 61.91 -13.34
N GLN A 731 33.46 62.31 -13.20
CA GLN A 731 32.34 61.36 -13.15
C GLN A 731 32.21 60.62 -14.50
N PRO A 732 31.72 59.37 -14.52
CA PRO A 732 31.44 58.68 -15.78
C PRO A 732 30.31 59.35 -16.55
N ASP A 733 30.32 59.23 -17.88
CA ASP A 733 29.22 59.72 -18.71
C ASP A 733 27.97 58.83 -18.56
N LEU A 734 28.18 57.53 -18.35
CA LEU A 734 27.14 56.52 -18.26
C LEU A 734 27.41 55.50 -17.13
N MET A 735 26.33 55.06 -16.47
CA MET A 735 26.32 53.81 -15.72
C MET A 735 25.46 52.77 -16.45
N TYR A 736 26.07 51.66 -16.86
CA TYR A 736 25.36 50.53 -17.46
C TYR A 736 25.06 49.49 -16.38
N TYR A 737 23.81 49.04 -16.30
CA TYR A 737 23.37 48.03 -15.34
C TYR A 737 23.13 46.68 -16.04
N ALA A 738 24.04 45.72 -15.80
CA ALA A 738 23.97 44.35 -16.27
C ALA A 738 23.67 43.41 -15.08
N GLY A 739 22.49 43.57 -14.50
CA GLY A 739 22.03 42.82 -13.34
C GLY A 739 20.55 42.47 -13.41
N ARG A 740 20.01 41.91 -12.32
CA ARG A 740 18.61 41.50 -12.21
C ARG A 740 17.70 42.56 -11.61
N THR A 741 16.41 42.49 -11.91
CA THR A 741 15.34 43.36 -11.42
C THR A 741 15.34 43.54 -9.90
N ALA A 742 15.53 42.44 -9.15
CA ALA A 742 15.45 42.42 -7.69
C ALA A 742 16.44 43.37 -6.98
N GLN A 743 17.52 43.76 -7.64
CA GLN A 743 18.58 44.59 -7.07
C GLN A 743 18.60 46.02 -7.64
N PHE A 744 17.84 46.28 -8.70
CA PHE A 744 17.90 47.54 -9.45
C PHE A 744 17.47 48.75 -8.61
N GLY A 745 16.44 48.61 -7.77
CA GLY A 745 16.02 49.70 -6.88
C GLY A 745 17.10 50.17 -5.91
N ALA A 746 17.86 49.23 -5.34
CA ALA A 746 18.99 49.54 -4.45
C ALA A 746 20.13 50.23 -5.22
N PHE A 747 20.35 49.82 -6.47
CA PHE A 747 21.33 50.46 -7.36
C PHE A 747 20.98 51.92 -7.66
N VAL A 748 19.75 52.19 -8.11
CA VAL A 748 19.28 53.56 -8.38
C VAL A 748 19.32 54.43 -7.11
N THR A 749 18.89 53.87 -5.97
CA THR A 749 18.94 54.56 -4.67
C THR A 749 20.35 54.95 -4.28
N ALA A 750 21.32 54.04 -4.44
CA ALA A 750 22.72 54.32 -4.13
C ALA A 750 23.29 55.46 -4.99
N ILE A 751 22.90 55.55 -6.28
CA ILE A 751 23.31 56.64 -7.17
C ILE A 751 22.65 57.95 -6.75
N GLY A 752 21.35 57.94 -6.43
CA GLY A 752 20.64 59.13 -5.96
C GLY A 752 21.22 59.73 -4.66
N GLN A 753 21.89 58.91 -3.84
CA GLN A 753 22.55 59.33 -2.59
C GLN A 753 24.05 59.66 -2.76
N SER A 754 24.60 59.47 -3.95
CA SER A 754 26.03 59.68 -4.24
C SER A 754 26.37 61.14 -4.56
N GLN A 755 27.65 61.41 -4.82
CA GLN A 755 28.14 62.70 -5.32
C GLN A 755 27.94 62.90 -6.84
N CYS A 756 27.50 61.87 -7.57
CA CYS A 756 27.18 62.01 -8.99
C CYS A 756 25.92 62.88 -9.17
N HIS A 757 25.90 63.72 -10.22
CA HIS A 757 24.75 64.56 -10.54
C HIS A 757 24.46 64.56 -12.04
N GLY A 758 23.17 64.43 -12.40
CA GLY A 758 22.72 64.43 -13.79
C GLY A 758 23.19 63.21 -14.60
N LEU A 759 23.50 62.12 -13.90
CA LEU A 759 24.04 60.90 -14.50
C LEU A 759 22.96 60.14 -15.26
N THR A 760 23.35 59.53 -16.39
CA THR A 760 22.48 58.64 -17.15
C THR A 760 22.73 57.19 -16.73
N ILE A 761 21.67 56.48 -16.38
CA ILE A 761 21.67 55.02 -16.23
C ILE A 761 21.09 54.42 -17.51
N LEU A 762 21.80 53.46 -18.08
CA LEU A 762 21.28 52.58 -19.13
C LEU A 762 21.16 51.17 -18.52
N ALA A 763 19.95 50.70 -18.31
CA ALA A 763 19.70 49.36 -17.79
C ALA A 763 19.38 48.37 -18.91
N ASN A 764 19.63 47.09 -18.64
CA ASN A 764 19.24 45.98 -19.52
C ASN A 764 17.72 45.77 -19.54
N ASP A 765 17.30 44.74 -20.27
CA ASP A 765 15.91 44.29 -20.43
C ASP A 765 15.28 43.70 -19.16
N ASP A 766 16.07 43.07 -18.29
CA ASP A 766 15.53 42.39 -17.11
C ASP A 766 14.75 43.39 -16.23
N VAL A 767 15.24 44.64 -16.07
CA VAL A 767 14.68 45.64 -15.14
C VAL A 767 13.28 46.15 -15.50
N THR A 768 12.74 45.83 -16.68
CA THR A 768 11.48 46.41 -17.16
C THR A 768 10.34 46.29 -16.16
N GLN A 769 10.22 45.16 -15.45
CA GLN A 769 9.16 45.00 -14.47
C GLN A 769 9.29 45.97 -13.30
N TYR A 770 10.51 46.17 -12.78
CA TYR A 770 10.74 47.18 -11.74
C TYR A 770 10.42 48.60 -12.24
N VAL A 771 10.79 48.90 -13.49
CA VAL A 771 10.49 50.20 -14.11
C VAL A 771 8.98 50.39 -14.30
N ASN A 772 8.23 49.37 -14.68
CA ASN A 772 6.77 49.42 -14.78
C ASN A 772 6.11 49.74 -13.44
N ASP A 773 6.62 49.16 -12.37
CA ASP A 773 6.08 49.32 -11.02
C ASP A 773 6.41 50.69 -10.41
N HIS A 774 7.59 51.25 -10.72
CA HIS A 774 8.14 52.46 -10.08
C HIS A 774 8.35 53.63 -11.06
N ALA A 775 7.70 53.60 -12.23
CA ALA A 775 7.93 54.56 -13.31
C ALA A 775 7.85 56.04 -12.87
N PRO A 776 6.84 56.48 -12.09
CA PRO A 776 6.75 57.86 -11.61
C PRO A 776 7.92 58.28 -10.69
N GLU A 777 8.37 57.39 -9.82
CA GLU A 777 9.46 57.65 -8.88
C GLU A 777 10.80 57.76 -9.60
N LEU A 778 11.03 56.88 -10.59
CA LEU A 778 12.23 56.88 -11.41
C LEU A 778 12.26 58.08 -12.38
N GLY A 779 11.12 58.41 -13.00
CA GLY A 779 11.01 59.54 -13.93
C GLY A 779 11.15 60.89 -13.25
N GLY A 780 10.59 61.05 -12.04
CA GLY A 780 10.67 62.27 -11.23
C GLY A 780 12.03 62.51 -10.56
N ASN A 781 13.00 61.60 -10.72
CA ASN A 781 14.31 61.73 -10.08
C ASN A 781 15.22 62.71 -10.84
N GLU A 782 15.40 63.92 -10.32
CA GLU A 782 16.24 64.95 -10.95
C GLU A 782 17.75 64.63 -10.93
N ARG A 783 18.20 63.73 -10.04
CA ARG A 783 19.63 63.37 -9.91
C ARG A 783 20.07 62.34 -10.93
N VAL A 784 19.15 61.49 -11.39
CA VAL A 784 19.44 60.31 -12.19
C VAL A 784 18.44 60.19 -13.32
N ARG A 785 18.93 60.08 -14.55
CA ARG A 785 18.09 59.77 -15.71
C ARG A 785 18.16 58.29 -16.03
N VAL A 786 17.05 57.58 -15.84
CA VAL A 786 16.96 56.16 -16.20
C VAL A 786 16.47 56.00 -17.64
N MET A 787 17.25 55.28 -18.42
CA MET A 787 16.82 54.65 -19.67
C MET A 787 17.07 53.14 -19.55
N TYR A 788 16.26 52.34 -20.23
CA TYR A 788 16.40 50.89 -20.21
C TYR A 788 16.09 50.30 -21.57
N VAL A 789 16.65 49.12 -21.82
CA VAL A 789 16.32 48.31 -22.99
C VAL A 789 15.01 47.57 -22.70
N ALA A 790 14.09 47.49 -23.65
CA ALA A 790 12.87 46.68 -23.55
C ALA A 790 12.75 45.75 -24.75
N LEU A 791 12.19 44.55 -24.54
CA LEU A 791 11.99 43.53 -25.57
C LEU A 791 10.59 43.55 -26.17
N ALA A 792 9.68 44.32 -25.56
CA ALA A 792 8.38 44.62 -26.12
C ALA A 792 8.00 46.10 -25.93
N PRO A 793 7.15 46.66 -26.80
CA PRO A 793 6.57 47.99 -26.62
C PRO A 793 5.92 48.14 -25.24
N PRO A 794 6.25 49.16 -24.43
CA PRO A 794 5.48 49.44 -23.22
C PRO A 794 4.04 49.80 -23.60
N SER A 795 3.07 49.54 -22.72
CA SER A 795 1.64 49.79 -22.99
C SER A 795 1.43 51.21 -23.51
N ALA A 796 1.02 51.34 -24.77
CA ALA A 796 1.11 52.60 -25.50
C ALA A 796 0.13 53.65 -24.98
N THR A 797 0.64 54.83 -24.65
CA THR A 797 -0.17 56.06 -24.53
C THR A 797 -0.38 56.68 -25.92
N ARG A 798 -1.42 57.49 -26.10
CA ARG A 798 -1.79 58.12 -27.39
C ARG A 798 -0.66 58.91 -28.09
N ASP A 799 0.41 59.26 -27.37
CA ASP A 799 1.52 60.10 -27.85
C ASP A 799 2.68 59.33 -28.52
N GLN A 800 2.63 57.99 -28.63
CA GLN A 800 3.71 57.18 -29.24
C GLN A 800 3.65 57.10 -30.78
N GLN A 801 2.70 57.80 -31.43
CA GLN A 801 2.44 57.77 -32.88
C GLN A 801 3.62 58.22 -33.77
N ARG A 802 4.65 58.86 -33.20
CA ARG A 802 5.85 59.31 -33.95
C ARG A 802 6.94 58.24 -34.08
N ILE A 803 6.91 57.21 -33.24
CA ILE A 803 7.95 56.17 -33.19
C ILE A 803 7.38 54.81 -33.58
N PHE A 804 6.15 54.51 -33.18
CA PHE A 804 5.43 53.38 -33.76
C PHE A 804 4.74 53.82 -35.04
N PRO A 805 5.00 53.11 -36.17
CA PRO A 805 4.28 53.38 -37.40
C PRO A 805 2.77 53.24 -37.19
N PRO A 806 1.91 54.04 -37.85
CA PRO A 806 0.45 53.92 -37.77
C PRO A 806 -0.09 52.51 -38.05
N GLU A 807 0.70 51.70 -38.76
CA GLU A 807 0.43 50.32 -39.12
C GLU A 807 0.59 49.35 -37.93
N TYR A 808 1.41 49.68 -36.94
CA TYR A 808 1.54 48.87 -35.72
C TYR A 808 0.32 49.10 -34.82
N LYS A 809 -0.59 48.13 -34.80
CA LYS A 809 -1.82 48.17 -34.00
C LYS A 809 -1.96 46.87 -33.22
N THR A 810 -1.76 46.95 -31.91
CA THR A 810 -2.08 45.86 -30.98
C THR A 810 -3.21 46.26 -30.06
N ASP A 811 -4.14 45.34 -29.81
CA ASP A 811 -5.16 45.43 -28.77
C ASP A 811 -4.83 44.57 -27.54
N PHE A 812 -3.63 43.96 -27.50
CA PHE A 812 -3.16 43.09 -26.42
C PHE A 812 -3.31 43.74 -25.04
N TYR A 813 -2.75 44.94 -24.86
CA TYR A 813 -2.76 45.62 -23.57
C TYR A 813 -4.17 45.90 -23.06
N ARG A 814 -5.11 46.23 -23.97
CA ARG A 814 -6.52 46.41 -23.62
C ARG A 814 -7.17 45.10 -23.17
N ARG A 815 -6.82 43.98 -23.80
CA ARG A 815 -7.30 42.65 -23.39
C ARG A 815 -6.69 42.23 -22.06
N LEU A 816 -5.42 42.54 -21.81
CA LEU A 816 -4.77 42.31 -20.53
C LEU A 816 -5.44 43.12 -19.42
N ASP A 817 -5.74 44.40 -19.64
CA ASP A 817 -6.52 45.21 -18.69
C ASP A 817 -7.90 44.60 -18.44
N GLY A 818 -8.60 44.17 -19.50
CA GLY A 818 -9.87 43.47 -19.40
C GLY A 818 -9.77 42.18 -18.57
N LEU A 819 -8.72 41.39 -18.79
CA LEU A 819 -8.44 40.17 -18.03
C LEU A 819 -8.22 40.47 -16.54
N THR A 820 -7.40 41.48 -16.21
CA THR A 820 -7.17 41.85 -14.80
C THR A 820 -8.46 42.28 -14.11
N ALA A 821 -9.36 42.96 -14.82
CA ALA A 821 -10.69 43.30 -14.31
C ALA A 821 -11.57 42.06 -14.12
N THR A 822 -11.61 41.15 -15.09
CA THR A 822 -12.36 39.88 -15.01
C THR A 822 -11.90 39.00 -13.85
N LEU A 823 -10.58 38.93 -13.62
CA LEU A 823 -9.97 38.19 -12.53
C LEU A 823 -10.00 38.94 -11.18
N ARG A 824 -10.63 40.13 -11.14
CA ARG A 824 -10.77 40.98 -9.94
C ARG A 824 -9.43 41.37 -9.29
N LEU A 825 -8.41 41.58 -10.12
CA LEU A 825 -7.06 41.95 -9.68
C LEU A 825 -6.86 43.46 -9.54
N THR A 826 -7.81 44.29 -10.00
CA THR A 826 -7.68 45.75 -10.09
C THR A 826 -7.47 46.47 -8.75
N GLY A 827 -7.78 45.83 -7.62
CA GLY A 827 -7.53 46.37 -6.28
C GLY A 827 -6.15 46.03 -5.70
N LEU A 828 -5.34 45.24 -6.40
CA LEU A 828 -4.01 44.84 -5.94
C LEU A 828 -2.96 45.92 -6.24
N PRO A 829 -1.86 45.99 -5.47
CA PRO A 829 -0.70 46.81 -5.81
C PRO A 829 -0.14 46.45 -7.19
N ARG A 830 0.44 47.44 -7.90
CA ARG A 830 1.04 47.22 -9.24
C ARG A 830 2.05 46.08 -9.27
N THR A 831 2.84 45.94 -8.20
CA THR A 831 3.85 44.88 -8.03
C THR A 831 3.27 43.45 -7.97
N GLN A 832 1.95 43.29 -7.87
CA GLN A 832 1.22 42.01 -7.86
C GLN A 832 0.32 41.83 -9.09
N LEU A 833 0.28 42.80 -10.00
CA LEU A 833 -0.44 42.66 -11.27
C LEU A 833 0.41 41.87 -12.27
N PRO A 834 -0.21 41.15 -13.23
CA PRO A 834 0.54 40.45 -14.27
C PRO A 834 1.49 41.42 -15.00
N SER A 835 2.75 41.03 -15.17
CA SER A 835 3.72 41.82 -15.93
C SER A 835 3.31 41.93 -17.42
N PRO A 836 3.08 43.14 -17.97
CA PRO A 836 2.64 43.30 -19.36
C PRO A 836 3.65 42.82 -20.39
N GLU A 837 4.95 43.04 -20.14
CA GLU A 837 6.01 42.63 -21.07
C GLU A 837 6.13 41.10 -21.14
N TYR A 838 6.19 40.43 -19.99
CA TYR A 838 6.25 38.97 -19.95
C TYR A 838 4.98 38.34 -20.53
N ALA A 839 3.82 38.96 -20.29
CA ALA A 839 2.56 38.52 -20.87
C ALA A 839 2.55 38.58 -22.40
N VAL A 840 2.98 39.69 -23.00
CA VAL A 840 2.95 39.81 -24.47
C VAL A 840 3.96 38.86 -25.13
N GLN A 841 5.12 38.64 -24.52
CA GLN A 841 6.12 37.71 -25.04
C GLN A 841 5.65 36.25 -24.94
N ALA A 842 5.02 35.86 -23.83
CA ALA A 842 4.47 34.52 -23.68
C ALA A 842 3.28 34.26 -24.62
N GLN A 843 2.46 35.29 -24.88
CA GLN A 843 1.40 35.19 -25.87
C GLN A 843 1.98 34.93 -27.27
N ASP A 844 3.01 35.68 -27.68
CA ASP A 844 3.65 35.50 -28.98
C ASP A 844 4.36 34.14 -29.11
N ALA A 845 4.95 33.62 -28.03
CA ALA A 845 5.50 32.26 -27.98
C ALA A 845 4.40 31.21 -28.22
N ALA A 846 3.25 31.34 -27.56
CA ALA A 846 2.11 30.46 -27.75
C ALA A 846 1.55 30.54 -29.18
N VAL A 847 1.42 31.75 -29.74
CA VAL A 847 0.97 31.98 -31.11
C VAL A 847 1.92 31.35 -32.12
N ALA A 848 3.23 31.51 -31.95
CA ALA A 848 4.23 30.90 -32.84
C ALA A 848 4.16 29.37 -32.84
N LEU A 849 4.08 28.76 -31.65
CA LEU A 849 3.98 27.30 -31.53
C LEU A 849 2.68 26.77 -32.14
N MET A 850 1.56 27.43 -31.87
CA MET A 850 0.26 27.00 -32.39
C MET A 850 0.11 27.26 -33.89
N ALA A 851 0.74 28.30 -34.44
CA ALA A 851 0.81 28.52 -35.89
C ALA A 851 1.58 27.39 -36.59
N ALA A 852 2.75 27.01 -36.06
CA ALA A 852 3.52 25.87 -36.57
C ALA A 852 2.75 24.55 -36.43
N ALA A 853 2.02 24.36 -35.33
CA ALA A 853 1.17 23.20 -35.13
C ALA A 853 0.00 23.15 -36.11
N GLN A 854 -0.62 24.29 -36.40
CA GLN A 854 -1.70 24.40 -37.37
C GLN A 854 -1.21 24.09 -38.79
N GLU A 855 -0.02 24.56 -39.18
CA GLU A 855 0.60 24.25 -40.46
C GLU A 855 0.90 22.74 -40.58
N ALA A 856 1.52 22.16 -39.54
CA ALA A 856 1.79 20.73 -39.49
C ALA A 856 0.50 19.90 -39.59
N PHE A 857 -0.55 20.29 -38.86
CA PHE A 857 -1.85 19.64 -38.86
C PHE A 857 -2.57 19.72 -40.21
N ALA A 858 -2.57 20.90 -40.84
CA ALA A 858 -3.15 21.08 -42.17
C ALA A 858 -2.43 20.22 -43.23
N GLY A 859 -1.09 20.09 -43.12
CA GLY A 859 -0.27 19.26 -44.00
C GLY A 859 -0.53 17.75 -43.90
N GLN A 860 -1.11 17.28 -42.78
CA GLN A 860 -1.43 15.85 -42.59
C GLN A 860 -2.68 15.39 -43.35
N GLY A 861 -3.57 16.31 -43.76
CA GLY A 861 -4.80 15.97 -44.48
C GLY A 861 -5.80 15.10 -43.69
N VAL A 862 -5.68 15.06 -42.36
CA VAL A 862 -6.50 14.18 -41.49
C VAL A 862 -7.84 14.85 -41.23
N THR A 863 -8.92 14.21 -41.68
CA THR A 863 -10.29 14.54 -41.26
C THR A 863 -10.64 13.71 -40.01
N ALA A 864 -11.20 14.35 -38.99
CA ALA A 864 -11.64 13.65 -37.79
C ALA A 864 -12.73 12.62 -38.17
N ALA A 865 -12.50 11.34 -37.84
CA ALA A 865 -13.52 10.31 -38.03
C ALA A 865 -14.67 10.53 -37.02
N PRO A 866 -15.95 10.40 -37.41
CA PRO A 866 -17.06 10.58 -36.49
C PRO A 866 -16.96 9.61 -35.29
N GLY A 867 -16.82 10.17 -34.08
CA GLY A 867 -16.70 9.40 -32.83
C GLY A 867 -15.33 8.77 -32.56
N GLY A 868 -14.30 9.07 -33.36
CA GLY A 868 -12.91 8.68 -33.10
C GLY A 868 -12.20 9.64 -32.13
N PRO A 869 -11.02 9.26 -31.59
CA PRO A 869 -10.19 10.19 -30.83
C PRO A 869 -9.79 11.39 -31.71
N PRO A 870 -9.61 12.59 -31.11
CA PRO A 870 -9.21 13.76 -31.87
C PRO A 870 -7.89 13.51 -32.61
N PRO A 871 -7.75 14.02 -33.84
CA PRO A 871 -6.55 13.80 -34.64
C PRO A 871 -5.33 14.44 -33.95
N VAL A 872 -4.20 13.74 -33.99
CA VAL A 872 -2.97 14.12 -33.27
C VAL A 872 -1.99 14.80 -34.23
N VAL A 873 -1.51 15.98 -33.83
CA VAL A 873 -0.50 16.74 -34.58
C VAL A 873 0.86 16.03 -34.52
N ASP A 874 1.53 15.87 -35.66
CA ASP A 874 2.87 15.27 -35.73
C ASP A 874 3.92 16.25 -35.21
N ARG A 875 4.57 15.89 -34.10
CA ARG A 875 5.64 16.67 -33.47
C ARG A 875 6.81 16.95 -34.41
N GLY A 876 7.15 16.01 -35.30
CA GLY A 876 8.21 16.21 -36.29
C GLY A 876 7.86 17.34 -37.27
N GLY A 877 6.62 17.34 -37.76
CA GLY A 877 6.04 18.42 -38.55
C GLY A 877 6.03 19.76 -37.83
N VAL A 878 5.66 19.80 -36.54
CA VAL A 878 5.73 21.05 -35.75
C VAL A 878 7.15 21.60 -35.69
N LEU A 879 8.14 20.74 -35.43
CA LEU A 879 9.55 21.14 -35.37
C LEU A 879 10.03 21.71 -36.72
N LEU A 880 9.66 21.07 -37.82
CA LEU A 880 9.99 21.53 -39.17
C LEU A 880 9.30 22.86 -39.52
N ALA A 881 8.04 23.01 -39.14
CA ALA A 881 7.28 24.24 -39.35
C ALA A 881 7.85 25.40 -38.52
N LEU A 882 8.34 25.15 -37.30
CA LEU A 882 9.04 26.17 -36.50
C LEU A 882 10.36 26.62 -37.14
N GLU A 883 11.14 25.69 -37.71
CA GLU A 883 12.39 26.03 -38.41
C GLU A 883 12.15 26.86 -39.69
N ASN A 884 10.96 26.72 -40.30
CA ASN A 884 10.56 27.45 -41.50
C ASN A 884 9.45 28.48 -41.24
N LEU A 885 9.23 28.86 -39.97
CA LEU A 885 8.09 29.67 -39.54
C LEU A 885 8.04 30.95 -40.35
N GLN A 886 6.93 31.23 -41.03
CA GLN A 886 6.77 32.49 -41.75
C GLN A 886 6.78 33.67 -40.77
N GLU A 887 7.08 34.87 -41.28
CA GLU A 887 7.01 36.09 -40.47
C GLU A 887 5.60 36.27 -39.89
N ILE A 888 5.48 36.34 -38.56
CA ILE A 888 4.21 36.61 -37.85
C ILE A 888 4.28 38.01 -37.22
N ASP A 889 3.28 38.84 -37.50
CA ASP A 889 3.07 40.11 -36.82
C ASP A 889 2.56 39.85 -35.40
N GLY A 890 3.50 39.68 -34.46
CA GLY A 890 3.21 39.45 -33.04
C GLY A 890 2.84 40.72 -32.31
N ASP A 891 2.20 40.57 -31.15
CA ASP A 891 1.79 41.71 -30.33
C ASP A 891 3.01 42.41 -29.69
N SER A 892 4.10 41.68 -29.44
CA SER A 892 5.37 42.24 -28.93
C SER A 892 6.34 42.71 -30.03
N GLY A 893 6.04 42.42 -31.30
CA GLY A 893 6.87 42.71 -32.44
C GLY A 893 6.92 41.55 -33.44
N LEU A 894 7.77 41.65 -34.46
CA LEU A 894 7.90 40.58 -35.45
C LEU A 894 8.39 39.28 -34.79
N VAL A 895 7.68 38.18 -35.05
CA VAL A 895 8.05 36.84 -34.62
C VAL A 895 8.54 36.07 -35.84
N LYS A 896 9.86 35.81 -35.86
CA LYS A 896 10.53 34.95 -36.84
C LYS A 896 11.60 34.14 -36.13
N LEU A 897 11.44 32.82 -36.13
CA LEU A 897 12.45 31.89 -35.64
C LEU A 897 13.31 31.49 -36.85
N HIS A 898 14.60 31.80 -36.81
CA HIS A 898 15.49 31.53 -37.95
C HIS A 898 15.97 30.08 -37.95
N GLY A 899 16.60 29.63 -39.04
CA GLY A 899 17.16 28.28 -39.14
C GLY A 899 18.45 28.09 -38.34
N ALA A 900 19.05 26.91 -38.46
CA ALA A 900 20.29 26.54 -37.77
C ALA A 900 21.48 27.51 -38.01
N ALA A 901 21.59 28.12 -39.19
CA ALA A 901 22.66 29.06 -39.53
C ALA A 901 22.67 30.30 -38.62
N ASP A 902 21.49 30.74 -38.20
CA ASP A 902 21.30 31.88 -37.30
C ASP A 902 21.11 31.47 -35.84
N ARG A 903 21.47 30.20 -35.52
CA ARG A 903 21.31 29.61 -34.18
C ARG A 903 19.86 29.67 -33.67
N ARG A 904 18.86 29.73 -34.56
CA ARG A 904 17.43 29.79 -34.23
C ARG A 904 16.95 30.99 -33.38
N HIS A 905 17.80 31.99 -33.16
CA HIS A 905 17.42 33.21 -32.43
C HIS A 905 16.51 34.10 -33.27
N ALA A 906 15.54 34.77 -32.63
CA ALA A 906 14.69 35.77 -33.28
C ALA A 906 15.42 37.13 -33.48
N LYS A 907 16.34 37.17 -34.45
CA LYS A 907 17.21 38.33 -34.70
C LYS A 907 16.47 39.56 -35.20
N ASP A 908 15.35 39.39 -35.89
CA ASP A 908 14.59 40.52 -36.46
C ASP A 908 13.67 41.21 -35.44
N ARG A 909 13.45 40.58 -34.28
CA ARG A 909 12.57 41.08 -33.21
C ARG A 909 13.04 42.44 -32.67
N PRO A 910 12.12 43.33 -32.24
CA PRO A 910 12.51 44.68 -31.87
C PRO A 910 13.25 44.70 -30.53
N ILE A 911 14.27 45.55 -30.46
CA ILE A 911 14.94 45.99 -29.24
C ILE A 911 14.61 47.48 -29.14
N LEU A 912 14.09 47.90 -27.99
CA LEU A 912 13.63 49.26 -27.78
C LEU A 912 14.48 49.94 -26.71
N LEU A 913 14.87 51.20 -26.95
CA LEU A 913 15.37 52.06 -25.89
C LEU A 913 14.20 52.86 -25.35
N VAL A 914 13.94 52.74 -24.05
CA VAL A 914 12.84 53.43 -23.38
C VAL A 914 13.40 54.44 -22.39
N ALA A 915 12.88 55.66 -22.43
CA ALA A 915 13.16 56.72 -21.49
C ALA A 915 11.91 57.04 -20.67
N LEU A 916 12.12 57.50 -19.43
CA LEU A 916 11.06 57.94 -18.54
C LEU A 916 10.90 59.47 -18.57
N ASP A 917 9.67 59.94 -18.73
CA ASP A 917 9.32 61.35 -18.49
C ASP A 917 9.15 61.61 -16.97
N PRO A 918 9.18 62.88 -16.52
CA PRO A 918 9.03 63.22 -15.09
C PRO A 918 7.75 62.74 -14.40
N ASP A 919 6.68 62.51 -15.18
CA ASP A 919 5.41 61.95 -14.70
C ASP A 919 5.38 60.41 -14.66
N GLY A 920 6.51 59.77 -15.01
CA GLY A 920 6.65 58.32 -15.10
C GLY A 920 6.18 57.72 -16.41
N ARG A 921 5.79 58.53 -17.40
CA ARG A 921 5.41 58.02 -18.71
C ARG A 921 6.62 57.38 -19.41
N GLN A 922 6.42 56.15 -19.86
CA GLN A 922 7.42 55.40 -20.62
C GLN A 922 7.33 55.74 -22.12
N VAL A 923 8.42 56.23 -22.66
CA VAL A 923 8.51 56.69 -24.05
C VAL A 923 9.66 55.97 -24.73
N VAL A 924 9.33 55.17 -25.75
CA VAL A 924 10.33 54.61 -26.66
C VAL A 924 11.04 55.76 -27.34
N VAL A 925 12.36 55.75 -27.42
CA VAL A 925 13.18 56.79 -28.06
C VAL A 925 14.06 56.24 -29.18
N ARG A 926 14.40 54.96 -29.15
CA ARG A 926 15.09 54.26 -30.24
C ARG A 926 14.47 52.88 -30.43
N GLN A 927 14.56 52.38 -31.65
CA GLN A 927 14.17 51.02 -32.02
C GLN A 927 15.25 50.43 -32.92
N CYS A 928 15.59 49.17 -32.69
CA CYS A 928 16.33 48.33 -33.61
C CYS A 928 15.52 47.05 -33.89
N GLY A 929 15.52 46.52 -35.11
CA GLY A 929 14.63 45.42 -35.52
C GLY A 929 13.23 45.88 -35.96
N LYS A 930 12.33 44.93 -36.20
CA LYS A 930 11.00 45.12 -36.81
C LYS A 930 9.88 44.86 -35.80
N LEU A 931 8.87 45.74 -35.79
CA LEU A 931 7.61 45.54 -35.06
C LEU A 931 6.61 44.70 -35.85
N TYR A 932 6.73 44.68 -37.18
CA TYR A 932 5.88 43.91 -38.10
C TYR A 932 6.66 43.60 -39.38
N ALA A 933 6.23 42.58 -40.12
CA ALA A 933 6.92 41.98 -41.26
C ALA A 933 7.28 43.00 -42.36
N LYS A 934 6.29 43.83 -42.72
CA LYS A 934 6.41 44.86 -43.77
C LYS A 934 7.20 46.11 -43.34
N GLN A 935 7.66 46.18 -42.09
CA GLN A 935 8.45 47.32 -41.65
C GLN A 935 9.82 47.30 -42.38
N PRO A 936 10.23 48.42 -43.02
CA PRO A 936 11.57 48.51 -43.58
C PRO A 936 12.62 48.34 -42.48
N ALA A 937 13.78 47.77 -42.84
CA ALA A 937 14.88 47.61 -41.91
C ALA A 937 15.28 48.97 -41.30
N ALA A 938 15.46 49.02 -39.98
CA ALA A 938 15.78 50.25 -39.29
C ALA A 938 17.19 50.74 -39.69
N ALA A 939 17.29 51.97 -40.22
CA ALA A 939 18.53 52.54 -40.74
C ALA A 939 19.64 52.77 -39.68
N HIS A 940 19.35 52.58 -38.39
CA HIS A 940 20.24 52.91 -37.26
C HIS A 940 20.36 51.77 -36.23
N CYS A 941 20.33 50.51 -36.68
CA CYS A 941 20.80 49.41 -35.84
C CYS A 941 22.33 49.37 -35.89
N PRO A 942 23.06 49.54 -34.77
CA PRO A 942 24.47 49.20 -34.71
C PRO A 942 24.59 47.71 -35.03
N GLU A 943 25.27 47.35 -36.13
CA GLU A 943 25.64 45.95 -36.36
C GLU A 943 26.79 45.56 -35.41
N PRO A 944 26.77 44.33 -34.86
CA PRO A 944 27.78 43.85 -33.93
C PRO A 944 29.19 43.74 -34.51
#